data_AF-B8FF32-F1
#
_entry.id   AF-B8FF32-F1
#
_cell.length_a   1.000
_cell.length_b   1.000
_cell.length_c   1.000
_cell.angle_alpha   90.00
_cell.angle_beta   90.00
_cell.angle_gamma   90.00
#
_symmetry.space_group_name_H-M   'P 1'
#
loop_
_entity.id
_entity.type
_entity.pdbx_description
1 polymer ?
#
loop_
_entity_poly.entity_id
_entity_poly.type
_entity_poly.pdbx_seq_one_letter_code
_entity_poly.pdbx_strand_id
1 'polypeptide(L)'
;MFILSCAATPLLRAKSLPSLFCDGCRKLFHNNNRFNPLRSSMLFMVLWILATCPAVLVGQSALAAQPGLPFVEDFASDNLKDPQLTSANWSTEEQALVQAWTQELTGAFGPGLEGEDIGIDVRDTYSVAIGDMDGDGDMDVVAGNYGVNRLYINNGTTDPFMGVTGIDISTDSHNTRSIALGDVDGDGDLDVVIGNYIEPNRLYLNNGTAEPFNGVIGKDITGDSQNTISIILEDMDGDGDLDVVGGNSLEPHRLYLNNGTADPFNGVTGANISEDENITKSLALGDVDGDGDMDVVAGNDGMNRLYMNNGTTDPFMGVTGMDISTDADDTKSVALGDVDRDGDLDLVVGNWIHSNRLYLNNGTADPFNNALGTDITTDVAYTKSVALGDMDGDGDIDLVEGTDWRGCHLYLNNGTADPFSGVNGLDIAPGDSRIVSIVLGDVDGDGAMDVVAGRDSGNRLYLNNGTANPFEGVYGKDITREQNNALSIAIGDVDGDSDLDMVAGNVYTANRLYLNNGSAASFHGVTGKDIISAAYRTCSIALGDMDGDGDLDIVAGNDSAPNRLYMNNGSADPFNGVTGKDISSDKDNTRSVAIGDVDGDGDLDLVVGNYLGRISLHLNNGTADPFNEVIGKNMTADFPHTYSVALGDMDGDGDLDVVAGNSCEPHRLYLNNGTTDPFNGVTGKDITSDEYCTSSIALGDMDGDGDMDVVAGNYGMNRLYMNNGTTDPFMGVTGIDISTDSHNTRSIALGDLDEDGDLDLVVGNWDHSNRTFRVKSLQAF
;
A
#
# COMPACT_ATOMS: atom_id res chain seq x y z
N MET A 1 -6.07 -14.16 56.30
CA MET A 1 -7.21 -14.63 57.14
C MET A 1 -8.44 -13.89 56.63
N PHE A 2 -9.48 -14.59 56.16
CA PHE A 2 -10.67 -13.98 55.54
C PHE A 2 -11.50 -13.15 56.54
N ILE A 3 -12.19 -12.10 56.05
CA ILE A 3 -13.67 -11.98 56.03
C ILE A 3 -14.08 -10.61 55.44
N LEU A 4 -15.17 -10.60 54.64
CA LEU A 4 -15.82 -9.41 54.08
C LEU A 4 -16.75 -8.72 55.10
N SER A 5 -17.04 -7.42 54.93
CA SER A 5 -18.42 -6.90 54.98
C SER A 5 -18.56 -5.49 54.41
N CYS A 6 -19.56 -5.28 53.53
CA CYS A 6 -19.96 -3.98 52.95
C CYS A 6 -20.78 -3.10 53.92
N ALA A 7 -20.73 -1.77 53.78
CA ALA A 7 -21.91 -0.88 53.94
C ALA A 7 -21.70 0.59 53.51
N ALA A 8 -22.65 1.09 52.69
CA ALA A 8 -23.21 2.46 52.65
C ALA A 8 -22.35 3.69 52.25
N THR A 9 -22.80 4.38 51.19
CA THR A 9 -22.54 5.80 50.90
C THR A 9 -23.35 6.72 51.82
N PRO A 10 -23.14 8.06 51.80
CA PRO A 10 -24.14 8.89 51.10
C PRO A 10 -23.66 10.25 50.52
N LEU A 11 -24.49 10.79 49.60
CA LEU A 11 -24.73 12.22 49.33
C LEU A 11 -23.58 13.11 48.79
N LEU A 12 -23.61 13.35 47.48
CA LEU A 12 -23.13 14.59 46.85
C LEU A 12 -24.32 15.46 46.40
N ARG A 13 -24.10 16.78 46.32
CA ARG A 13 -25.15 17.79 46.03
C ARG A 13 -25.18 18.14 44.54
N ALA A 14 -26.38 18.18 43.96
CA ALA A 14 -26.58 18.81 42.65
C ALA A 14 -26.21 20.30 42.65
N LYS A 15 -25.61 20.76 41.56
CA LYS A 15 -25.55 22.16 41.13
C LYS A 15 -26.33 22.32 39.82
N SER A 16 -26.69 23.55 39.48
CA SER A 16 -27.66 23.89 38.44
C SER A 16 -27.06 24.03 37.05
N LEU A 17 -27.66 23.34 36.07
CA LEU A 17 -27.60 23.70 34.66
C LEU A 17 -28.51 24.92 34.37
N PRO A 18 -28.09 25.86 33.51
CA PRO A 18 -28.97 26.86 32.91
C PRO A 18 -29.72 26.26 31.69
N SER A 19 -30.76 26.97 31.23
CA SER A 19 -31.74 26.45 30.26
C SER A 19 -31.58 26.98 28.83
N LEU A 20 -31.71 26.09 27.83
CA LEU A 20 -32.21 26.44 26.49
C LEU A 20 -33.36 25.49 26.12
N PHE A 21 -34.52 26.03 25.72
CA PHE A 21 -35.56 25.29 25.00
C PHE A 21 -36.53 26.24 24.28
N CYS A 22 -36.78 25.95 23.00
CA CYS A 22 -37.80 26.46 22.07
C CYS A 22 -38.50 27.81 22.34
N ASP A 23 -38.33 28.74 21.39
CA ASP A 23 -39.41 29.62 20.95
C ASP A 23 -40.00 29.01 19.65
N GLY A 24 -41.30 28.67 19.62
CA GLY A 24 -41.80 27.88 18.47
C GLY A 24 -43.25 27.39 18.45
N CYS A 25 -44.13 27.81 19.37
CA CYS A 25 -45.52 27.30 19.34
C CYS A 25 -46.59 28.29 19.81
N ARG A 26 -47.34 28.90 18.87
CA ARG A 26 -48.62 29.57 19.19
C ARG A 26 -49.51 29.85 17.97
N LYS A 27 -50.84 29.64 18.17
CA LYS A 27 -51.99 30.01 17.32
C LYS A 27 -52.25 29.07 16.10
N LEU A 28 -53.50 28.76 15.70
CA LEU A 28 -54.83 29.15 16.22
C LEU A 28 -55.91 28.10 15.82
N PHE A 29 -56.67 27.55 16.79
CA PHE A 29 -58.05 26.95 16.80
C PHE A 29 -58.63 26.18 15.57
N HIS A 30 -59.52 25.19 15.74
CA HIS A 30 -60.42 24.92 16.88
C HIS A 30 -60.33 23.46 17.41
N ASN A 31 -61.29 22.52 17.49
CA ASN A 31 -62.72 22.42 17.14
C ASN A 31 -63.56 21.81 18.30
N ASN A 32 -64.27 20.69 18.12
CA ASN A 32 -65.36 20.23 19.00
C ASN A 32 -65.44 18.69 19.20
N ASN A 33 -65.20 18.26 20.44
CA ASN A 33 -66.15 17.52 21.31
C ASN A 33 -66.97 16.32 20.78
N ARG A 34 -66.85 15.15 21.46
CA ARG A 34 -67.90 14.60 22.37
C ARG A 34 -67.51 13.33 23.18
N PHE A 35 -68.22 13.14 24.29
CA PHE A 35 -68.25 11.98 25.22
C PHE A 35 -68.88 10.71 24.55
N ASN A 36 -68.89 9.47 25.09
CA ASN A 36 -68.89 8.98 26.50
C ASN A 36 -68.54 7.45 26.59
N PRO A 37 -68.18 6.86 27.75
CA PRO A 37 -67.90 5.42 27.92
C PRO A 37 -69.06 4.61 28.58
N LEU A 38 -68.78 3.38 29.07
CA LEU A 38 -69.64 2.39 29.81
C LEU A 38 -70.37 1.35 28.91
N ARG A 39 -70.63 0.07 29.30
CA ARG A 39 -70.06 -0.88 30.30
C ARG A 39 -70.66 -2.30 30.09
N SER A 40 -69.88 -3.36 30.36
CA SER A 40 -70.29 -4.72 30.84
C SER A 40 -71.25 -5.57 29.95
N SER A 41 -71.17 -6.91 29.87
CA SER A 41 -70.99 -7.89 30.96
C SER A 41 -70.58 -9.31 30.46
N MET A 42 -69.79 -10.04 31.27
CA MET A 42 -69.72 -11.53 31.45
C MET A 42 -69.63 -12.43 30.18
N LEU A 43 -68.55 -13.14 29.80
CA LEU A 43 -67.34 -13.77 30.41
C LEU A 43 -67.44 -15.32 30.50
N PHE A 44 -66.30 -16.00 30.27
CA PHE A 44 -66.03 -17.43 30.06
C PHE A 44 -66.19 -17.89 28.58
N MET A 45 -65.13 -18.22 27.83
CA MET A 45 -63.67 -18.27 28.10
C MET A 45 -62.87 -17.83 26.84
N VAL A 46 -61.53 -17.66 26.86
CA VAL A 46 -60.61 -16.84 27.69
C VAL A 46 -59.16 -17.34 27.48
N LEU A 47 -58.23 -16.42 27.19
CA LEU A 47 -56.77 -16.57 27.32
C LEU A 47 -56.21 -15.31 28.03
N TRP A 48 -54.89 -15.21 28.28
CA TRP A 48 -54.34 -14.34 29.34
C TRP A 48 -53.63 -13.03 28.91
N ILE A 49 -54.06 -11.94 29.56
CA ILE A 49 -53.36 -10.74 30.09
C ILE A 49 -51.95 -10.33 29.58
N LEU A 50 -51.88 -9.10 29.01
CA LEU A 50 -50.73 -8.16 28.85
C LEU A 50 -51.30 -6.72 28.69
N ALA A 51 -50.58 -5.58 28.62
CA ALA A 51 -49.41 -5.03 29.35
C ALA A 51 -49.27 -3.50 28.97
N THR A 52 -48.70 -2.61 29.81
CA THR A 52 -48.42 -1.18 29.47
C THR A 52 -47.31 -0.50 30.31
N CYS A 53 -46.33 0.16 29.64
CA CYS A 53 -45.49 1.27 30.18
C CYS A 53 -44.48 0.90 31.32
N PRO A 54 -43.50 1.76 31.73
CA PRO A 54 -42.22 1.88 31.03
C PRO A 54 -40.92 1.79 31.89
N ALA A 55 -39.80 1.50 31.20
CA ALA A 55 -38.41 1.90 31.48
C ALA A 55 -37.54 1.23 32.58
N VAL A 56 -36.23 1.14 32.24
CA VAL A 56 -35.00 0.91 33.05
C VAL A 56 -34.54 -0.55 33.30
N LEU A 57 -33.48 -0.94 32.55
CA LEU A 57 -32.38 -1.91 32.78
C LEU A 57 -32.65 -3.28 33.45
N VAL A 58 -32.33 -4.39 32.76
CA VAL A 58 -31.02 -5.10 32.78
C VAL A 58 -31.13 -6.36 31.89
N GLY A 59 -30.19 -6.53 30.93
CA GLY A 59 -29.72 -7.83 30.43
C GLY A 59 -30.56 -8.60 29.37
N GLN A 60 -29.99 -8.69 28.16
CA GLN A 60 -30.14 -9.75 27.13
C GLN A 60 -31.51 -10.03 26.46
N SER A 61 -31.38 -10.68 25.29
CA SER A 61 -32.38 -11.34 24.44
C SER A 61 -33.24 -10.45 23.52
N ALA A 62 -33.29 -10.85 22.25
CA ALA A 62 -33.95 -10.17 21.14
C ALA A 62 -35.49 -10.08 21.28
N LEU A 63 -36.09 -9.17 20.50
CA LEU A 63 -37.55 -8.99 20.40
C LEU A 63 -38.01 -9.07 18.94
N ALA A 64 -38.53 -10.24 18.57
CA ALA A 64 -38.85 -10.60 17.20
C ALA A 64 -40.01 -9.80 16.54
N ALA A 65 -39.88 -9.68 15.22
CA ALA A 65 -40.92 -9.48 14.19
C ALA A 65 -42.23 -8.75 14.58
N GLN A 66 -42.40 -7.52 14.10
CA GLN A 66 -43.74 -6.96 13.87
C GLN A 66 -44.35 -7.53 12.56
N PRO A 67 -45.68 -7.76 12.47
CA PRO A 67 -46.31 -8.24 11.24
C PRO A 67 -46.26 -7.18 10.13
N GLY A 68 -45.28 -7.28 9.23
CA GLY A 68 -45.09 -6.33 8.13
C GLY A 68 -43.72 -6.39 7.44
N LEU A 69 -42.70 -6.95 8.10
CA LEU A 69 -41.39 -7.26 7.52
C LEU A 69 -41.36 -8.73 7.02
N PRO A 70 -40.47 -9.10 6.07
CA PRO A 70 -40.50 -10.42 5.41
C PRO A 70 -39.91 -11.56 6.26
N PHE A 71 -39.02 -11.25 7.21
CA PHE A 71 -38.21 -12.21 7.95
C PHE A 71 -39.02 -12.96 9.04
N VAL A 72 -38.71 -14.24 9.23
CA VAL A 72 -39.38 -15.16 10.19
C VAL A 72 -38.37 -15.84 11.14
N GLU A 73 -37.09 -15.69 10.84
CA GLU A 73 -35.92 -16.26 11.50
C GLU A 73 -35.56 -15.51 12.80
N ASP A 74 -34.66 -16.12 13.59
CA ASP A 74 -34.17 -15.58 14.88
C ASP A 74 -32.65 -15.35 14.75
N PHE A 75 -32.27 -14.11 14.42
CA PHE A 75 -30.91 -13.68 14.08
C PHE A 75 -29.98 -13.56 15.31
N ALA A 76 -30.09 -14.49 16.26
CA ALA A 76 -29.38 -14.49 17.53
C ALA A 76 -28.32 -15.61 17.64
N SER A 77 -27.85 -16.11 16.50
CA SER A 77 -26.75 -17.08 16.41
C SER A 77 -26.08 -17.01 15.04
N ASP A 78 -24.76 -16.98 15.03
CA ASP A 78 -23.90 -16.73 13.85
C ASP A 78 -23.98 -17.84 12.79
N ASN A 79 -24.40 -19.05 13.19
CA ASN A 79 -24.78 -20.18 12.31
C ASN A 79 -25.93 -19.89 11.30
N LEU A 80 -26.38 -18.64 11.16
CA LEU A 80 -27.36 -18.16 10.18
C LEU A 80 -26.87 -16.94 9.38
N LYS A 81 -25.62 -16.49 9.55
CA LYS A 81 -24.93 -15.53 8.68
C LYS A 81 -24.43 -16.21 7.39
N ASP A 82 -23.83 -17.40 7.56
CA ASP A 82 -23.33 -18.30 6.51
C ASP A 82 -24.32 -18.49 5.33
N PRO A 83 -24.02 -17.98 4.12
CA PRO A 83 -24.88 -18.11 2.93
C PRO A 83 -25.06 -19.56 2.44
N GLN A 84 -24.07 -20.43 2.64
CA GLN A 84 -24.08 -21.82 2.19
C GLN A 84 -24.95 -22.72 3.08
N LEU A 85 -25.13 -22.36 4.36
CA LEU A 85 -25.99 -23.09 5.31
C LEU A 85 -27.45 -22.64 5.30
N THR A 86 -27.81 -21.50 4.68
CA THR A 86 -29.22 -21.15 4.46
C THR A 86 -29.81 -21.93 3.27
N SER A 87 -31.04 -22.43 3.42
CA SER A 87 -31.78 -23.02 2.29
C SER A 87 -32.68 -22.00 1.57
N ALA A 88 -32.40 -20.71 1.69
CA ALA A 88 -33.20 -19.62 1.12
C ALA A 88 -32.58 -19.15 -0.20
N ASN A 89 -33.34 -19.29 -1.29
CA ASN A 89 -32.88 -18.96 -2.63
C ASN A 89 -33.11 -17.47 -2.90
N TRP A 90 -32.25 -16.62 -2.35
CA TRP A 90 -32.32 -15.15 -2.48
C TRP A 90 -32.23 -14.67 -3.93
N SER A 91 -32.68 -13.46 -4.17
CA SER A 91 -32.47 -12.72 -5.43
C SER A 91 -31.29 -11.76 -5.31
N THR A 92 -30.76 -11.29 -6.44
CA THR A 92 -29.67 -10.31 -6.49
C THR A 92 -30.00 -9.01 -5.74
N GLU A 93 -31.29 -8.61 -5.72
CA GLU A 93 -31.81 -7.46 -4.95
C GLU A 93 -31.90 -7.74 -3.43
N GLU A 94 -31.73 -8.98 -2.99
CA GLU A 94 -31.67 -9.40 -1.58
C GLU A 94 -30.24 -9.71 -1.13
N GLN A 95 -29.37 -10.19 -2.02
CA GLN A 95 -27.92 -10.37 -1.75
C GLN A 95 -27.22 -9.03 -1.54
N ALA A 96 -27.38 -8.09 -2.47
CA ALA A 96 -26.85 -6.72 -2.36
C ALA A 96 -27.48 -5.89 -1.21
N LEU A 97 -28.54 -6.39 -0.58
CA LEU A 97 -29.13 -5.79 0.63
C LEU A 97 -28.56 -6.37 1.94
N VAL A 98 -27.79 -7.45 1.85
CA VAL A 98 -27.11 -8.08 3.00
C VAL A 98 -25.63 -7.74 3.01
N GLN A 99 -24.95 -7.73 1.86
CA GLN A 99 -23.60 -7.18 1.75
C GLN A 99 -23.53 -5.75 2.29
N ALA A 100 -24.36 -4.84 1.73
CA ALA A 100 -24.54 -3.46 2.21
C ALA A 100 -25.20 -3.33 3.60
N TRP A 101 -25.21 -4.40 4.39
CA TRP A 101 -25.54 -4.41 5.82
C TRP A 101 -24.44 -5.06 6.68
N THR A 102 -23.63 -5.98 6.13
CA THR A 102 -22.36 -6.38 6.77
C THR A 102 -21.38 -5.20 6.78
N GLN A 103 -21.34 -4.42 5.71
CA GLN A 103 -20.43 -3.28 5.51
C GLN A 103 -20.90 -1.99 6.24
N GLU A 104 -21.94 -2.09 7.10
CA GLU A 104 -22.25 -1.10 8.14
C GLU A 104 -21.86 -1.63 9.55
N LEU A 105 -21.09 -2.73 9.64
CA LEU A 105 -20.80 -3.44 10.91
C LEU A 105 -19.33 -3.83 11.15
N THR A 106 -18.49 -3.95 10.13
CA THR A 106 -17.10 -4.48 10.19
C THR A 106 -16.08 -3.37 10.00
N GLY A 107 -16.17 -2.29 10.79
CA GLY A 107 -15.39 -1.06 10.57
C GLY A 107 -15.73 -0.25 9.29
N ALA A 108 -16.29 -0.94 8.29
CA ALA A 108 -15.97 -0.76 6.89
C ALA A 108 -16.08 0.70 6.49
N PHE A 109 -14.96 1.20 5.96
CA PHE A 109 -14.58 2.60 5.85
C PHE A 109 -15.68 3.18 4.91
N GLY A 110 -16.78 3.69 5.51
CA GLY A 110 -18.14 3.98 4.99
C GLY A 110 -18.48 5.46 4.66
N PRO A 111 -19.74 5.89 4.42
CA PRO A 111 -20.01 7.04 3.52
C PRO A 111 -19.54 8.47 3.95
N GLY A 112 -18.29 8.84 3.60
CA GLY A 112 -17.68 10.18 3.46
C GLY A 112 -17.34 10.97 4.76
N LEU A 113 -16.08 10.97 5.21
CA LEU A 113 -15.56 11.78 6.33
C LEU A 113 -15.21 13.23 5.92
N GLU A 114 -14.31 13.89 6.67
CA GLU A 114 -13.73 15.21 6.40
C GLU A 114 -12.34 15.37 7.08
N GLY A 115 -11.65 16.51 6.86
CA GLY A 115 -10.19 16.42 6.75
C GLY A 115 -9.22 17.61 6.64
N GLU A 116 -7.92 17.28 6.55
CA GLU A 116 -6.92 17.96 7.42
C GLU A 116 -5.52 18.09 6.78
N ASP A 117 -4.58 18.90 7.29
CA ASP A 117 -3.58 19.54 6.41
C ASP A 117 -2.13 19.69 6.93
N ILE A 118 -1.18 18.77 6.66
CA ILE A 118 0.27 18.99 6.96
C ILE A 118 0.87 20.09 6.09
N GLY A 119 0.61 21.29 6.54
CA GLY A 119 0.48 22.51 5.76
C GLY A 119 1.48 22.80 4.66
N ILE A 120 2.43 23.67 4.96
CA ILE A 120 2.61 24.93 4.25
C ILE A 120 3.47 24.88 3.00
N ASP A 121 4.18 23.80 2.71
CA ASP A 121 5.03 23.80 1.54
C ASP A 121 4.22 23.84 0.23
N VAL A 122 4.90 24.24 -0.85
CA VAL A 122 4.53 23.96 -2.23
C VAL A 122 5.73 23.27 -2.91
N ARG A 123 6.35 22.36 -2.13
CA ARG A 123 7.38 21.42 -2.59
C ARG A 123 6.75 20.63 -3.69
N ASP A 124 7.10 20.82 -4.95
CA ASP A 124 6.36 20.13 -5.98
C ASP A 124 6.55 18.57 -6.04
N THR A 125 6.79 17.79 -4.93
CA THR A 125 7.07 16.32 -4.65
C THR A 125 6.10 15.35 -5.29
N TYR A 126 6.45 14.10 -5.27
CA TYR A 126 5.66 13.01 -5.73
C TYR A 126 6.20 11.68 -5.11
N SER A 127 6.50 11.55 -3.82
CA SER A 127 7.34 10.44 -3.25
C SER A 127 7.15 10.30 -1.74
N VAL A 128 6.99 9.08 -1.14
CA VAL A 128 7.02 8.81 0.35
C VAL A 128 7.26 7.47 1.05
N ALA A 129 8.06 7.49 2.14
CA ALA A 129 8.42 6.37 3.02
C ALA A 129 8.18 6.68 4.49
N ILE A 130 7.61 5.71 5.20
CA ILE A 130 7.62 5.58 6.67
C ILE A 130 8.91 5.13 7.27
N GLY A 131 9.38 5.84 8.28
CA GLY A 131 10.40 5.31 9.18
C GLY A 131 11.08 6.25 10.18
N ASP A 132 11.59 5.60 11.21
CA ASP A 132 12.12 5.98 12.52
C ASP A 132 13.65 5.95 12.61
N MET A 133 14.22 6.11 11.46
CA MET A 133 15.63 6.16 11.18
C MET A 133 16.68 6.61 12.24
N ASP A 134 16.39 7.44 13.25
CA ASP A 134 17.35 7.93 14.31
C ASP A 134 16.98 7.64 15.78
N GLY A 135 16.00 6.77 16.03
CA GLY A 135 16.15 5.75 17.08
C GLY A 135 15.59 5.95 18.49
N ASP A 136 14.26 6.07 18.66
CA ASP A 136 13.58 5.94 19.98
C ASP A 136 12.17 5.27 20.00
N GLY A 137 11.61 4.84 18.84
CA GLY A 137 10.33 4.11 18.67
C GLY A 137 9.38 4.64 17.56
N ASP A 138 9.31 5.97 17.38
CA ASP A 138 8.31 6.65 16.52
C ASP A 138 8.73 6.91 15.03
N MET A 139 8.34 6.11 14.04
CA MET A 139 8.57 6.41 12.60
C MET A 139 8.06 7.77 11.98
N ASP A 140 8.49 8.19 10.75
CA ASP A 140 8.18 9.51 10.10
C ASP A 140 8.31 9.53 8.52
N VAL A 141 8.52 10.66 7.78
CA VAL A 141 7.74 11.02 6.53
C VAL A 141 8.37 11.46 5.15
N VAL A 142 9.02 10.71 4.23
CA VAL A 142 9.87 11.46 3.22
C VAL A 142 9.22 12.06 1.98
N ALA A 143 9.58 13.29 1.59
CA ALA A 143 9.44 13.77 0.21
C ALA A 143 10.69 13.56 -0.68
N GLY A 144 10.49 13.11 -1.91
CA GLY A 144 11.42 13.28 -3.05
C GLY A 144 11.18 14.56 -3.89
N ASN A 145 12.16 15.30 -4.42
CA ASN A 145 11.86 16.69 -4.85
C ASN A 145 12.80 17.46 -5.85
N TYR A 146 12.48 17.79 -7.12
CA TYR A 146 13.18 18.74 -8.11
C TYR A 146 14.14 19.85 -7.58
N GLY A 147 15.21 19.47 -6.94
CA GLY A 147 15.70 20.30 -5.86
C GLY A 147 16.35 19.45 -4.80
N VAL A 148 16.62 20.06 -3.66
CA VAL A 148 16.98 19.36 -2.44
C VAL A 148 15.79 18.54 -1.94
N ASN A 149 15.91 17.55 -1.03
CA ASN A 149 14.72 16.88 -0.44
C ASN A 149 14.16 17.42 0.87
N ARG A 150 13.19 16.73 1.51
CA ARG A 150 12.70 17.05 2.86
C ARG A 150 12.56 16.00 3.98
N LEU A 151 12.67 16.55 5.22
CA LEU A 151 12.52 15.98 6.59
C LEU A 151 11.63 16.78 7.58
N TYR A 152 11.28 16.35 8.83
CA TYR A 152 9.98 16.71 9.52
C TYR A 152 9.88 16.98 11.08
N ILE A 153 9.03 16.23 11.83
CA ILE A 153 8.81 15.93 13.30
C ILE A 153 7.43 15.31 13.63
N ASN A 154 7.28 14.00 13.48
CA ASN A 154 6.20 13.21 14.05
C ASN A 154 6.24 13.39 15.58
N ASN A 155 5.37 14.24 16.13
CA ASN A 155 5.36 14.44 17.57
C ASN A 155 4.51 13.46 18.38
N GLY A 156 4.44 12.17 17.99
CA GLY A 156 4.09 11.03 18.87
C GLY A 156 3.01 11.36 19.90
N THR A 157 1.93 11.84 19.35
CA THR A 157 0.69 12.19 20.02
C THR A 157 -0.38 11.99 18.98
N THR A 158 -1.62 11.87 19.43
CA THR A 158 -2.85 11.69 18.63
C THR A 158 -3.15 12.81 17.62
N ASP A 159 -2.17 13.10 16.75
CA ASP A 159 -1.73 14.33 16.06
C ASP A 159 -0.16 14.29 15.93
N PRO A 160 0.48 14.09 14.75
CA PRO A 160 1.96 14.02 14.58
C PRO A 160 2.69 15.38 14.56
N PHE A 161 3.30 15.79 13.46
CA PHE A 161 3.81 17.10 12.99
C PHE A 161 3.31 18.49 13.53
N MET A 162 2.84 18.74 14.78
CA MET A 162 2.05 19.99 14.99
C MET A 162 2.83 21.31 14.80
N GLY A 163 2.65 21.93 13.63
CA GLY A 163 3.37 23.15 13.25
C GLY A 163 4.82 22.89 12.86
N VAL A 164 5.06 21.76 12.23
CA VAL A 164 6.38 21.17 12.05
C VAL A 164 6.92 21.44 10.66
N THR A 165 8.22 21.23 10.53
CA THR A 165 9.07 21.93 9.59
C THR A 165 10.53 21.39 9.67
N GLY A 166 10.87 20.20 9.18
CA GLY A 166 12.26 19.73 9.08
C GLY A 166 12.93 20.21 7.78
N ILE A 167 13.95 19.49 7.29
CA ILE A 167 15.04 20.13 6.54
C ILE A 167 15.50 19.39 5.27
N ASP A 168 16.26 20.13 4.47
CA ASP A 168 17.03 19.71 3.31
C ASP A 168 17.69 18.39 3.66
N ILE A 169 18.01 17.54 2.69
CA ILE A 169 19.28 16.86 2.89
C ILE A 169 20.37 17.82 2.46
N SER A 170 20.64 17.88 1.18
CA SER A 170 21.90 18.46 0.73
C SER A 170 21.81 19.16 -0.64
N THR A 171 22.84 19.05 -1.47
CA THR A 171 23.24 20.07 -2.41
C THR A 171 23.17 19.64 -3.88
N ASP A 172 23.13 18.34 -4.12
CA ASP A 172 23.20 17.70 -5.42
C ASP A 172 21.92 17.83 -6.28
N SER A 173 21.97 17.45 -7.57
CA SER A 173 21.10 18.04 -8.60
C SER A 173 20.42 17.16 -9.70
N HIS A 174 19.54 16.19 -9.39
CA HIS A 174 19.18 15.11 -10.33
C HIS A 174 17.71 14.66 -10.30
N ASN A 175 17.02 14.68 -11.47
CA ASN A 175 15.56 14.49 -11.76
C ASN A 175 14.87 13.22 -11.22
N THR A 176 15.49 12.52 -10.31
CA THR A 176 14.96 11.36 -9.61
C THR A 176 13.48 11.52 -9.29
N ARG A 177 12.86 10.39 -9.24
CA ARG A 177 11.51 10.25 -8.79
C ARG A 177 11.45 8.91 -8.10
N SER A 178 11.66 8.83 -6.79
CA SER A 178 11.76 7.61 -5.97
C SER A 178 13.13 7.15 -5.44
N ILE A 179 13.08 6.05 -4.67
CA ILE A 179 13.41 5.81 -3.26
C ILE A 179 13.04 4.36 -2.73
N ALA A 180 13.86 3.73 -1.86
CA ALA A 180 13.61 2.61 -0.91
C ALA A 180 14.40 2.90 0.40
N LEU A 181 14.60 1.91 1.30
CA LEU A 181 15.29 1.98 2.59
C LEU A 181 16.03 0.77 3.17
N GLY A 182 17.35 0.86 3.31
CA GLY A 182 18.17 -0.32 3.51
C GLY A 182 19.40 -0.12 4.42
N ASP A 183 19.83 -1.19 5.08
CA ASP A 183 21.00 -1.33 5.99
C ASP A 183 22.26 -1.73 5.22
N VAL A 184 22.22 -1.45 3.93
CA VAL A 184 22.78 -2.08 2.76
C VAL A 184 24.17 -2.85 2.87
N ASP A 185 24.62 -3.54 3.96
CA ASP A 185 25.86 -4.39 4.15
C ASP A 185 26.25 -4.94 5.58
N GLY A 186 25.54 -4.70 6.68
CA GLY A 186 26.01 -5.17 8.00
C GLY A 186 26.33 -4.11 9.05
N ASP A 187 25.54 -3.04 9.20
CA ASP A 187 25.55 -2.23 10.44
C ASP A 187 24.47 -2.62 11.47
N GLY A 188 23.19 -2.74 11.08
CA GLY A 188 22.17 -3.55 11.77
C GLY A 188 20.83 -2.90 12.20
N ASP A 189 20.70 -1.56 12.16
CA ASP A 189 19.64 -0.78 12.85
C ASP A 189 19.17 0.74 12.40
N LEU A 190 19.49 1.54 11.28
CA LEU A 190 18.76 2.53 10.32
C LEU A 190 19.45 3.45 9.08
N ASP A 191 19.24 3.30 7.69
CA ASP A 191 19.70 4.04 6.39
C ASP A 191 18.95 3.72 4.95
N VAL A 192 19.40 4.10 3.68
CA VAL A 192 18.59 4.62 2.47
C VAL A 192 18.86 4.40 0.92
N VAL A 193 17.83 4.35 0.03
CA VAL A 193 17.90 3.89 -1.41
C VAL A 193 17.20 4.72 -2.56
N ILE A 194 17.66 4.97 -3.84
CA ILE A 194 17.12 6.04 -4.78
C ILE A 194 17.52 6.01 -6.33
N GLY A 195 17.11 6.87 -7.32
CA GLY A 195 17.86 7.02 -8.66
C GLY A 195 17.40 7.98 -9.83
N ASN A 196 18.00 8.10 -11.06
CA ASN A 196 17.97 9.25 -12.09
C ASN A 196 18.27 9.14 -13.69
N TYR A 197 17.34 9.29 -14.70
CA TYR A 197 17.22 9.46 -16.26
C TYR A 197 18.08 10.33 -17.16
N ILE A 198 18.88 9.70 -18.01
CA ILE A 198 19.67 10.37 -19.08
C ILE A 198 21.08 10.93 -18.67
N GLU A 199 21.84 10.43 -17.56
CA GLU A 199 23.64 10.83 -16.05
C GLU A 199 22.94 10.15 -17.28
N PRO A 200 24.13 10.03 -15.61
CA PRO A 200 24.26 8.93 -14.30
C PRO A 200 23.46 8.78 -12.93
N ASN A 201 23.53 7.57 -12.26
CA ASN A 201 22.89 7.06 -10.96
C ASN A 201 23.79 6.93 -9.65
N ARG A 202 23.26 6.56 -8.44
CA ARG A 202 23.40 7.18 -7.08
C ARG A 202 23.56 6.40 -5.64
N LEU A 203 24.39 6.79 -4.57
CA LEU A 203 24.57 6.12 -3.15
C LEU A 203 25.43 6.80 -1.96
N TYR A 204 25.28 6.56 -0.60
CA TYR A 204 25.54 7.50 0.62
C TYR A 204 25.73 7.01 2.15
N LEU A 205 26.65 7.51 3.04
CA LEU A 205 26.78 7.21 4.54
C LEU A 205 25.89 8.15 5.52
N ASN A 206 25.10 7.62 6.49
CA ASN A 206 24.56 8.13 7.83
C ASN A 206 25.61 8.61 8.83
N ASN A 207 25.35 8.79 10.14
CA ASN A 207 26.31 8.85 11.25
C ASN A 207 25.86 8.16 12.59
N GLY A 208 24.70 7.47 12.66
CA GLY A 208 24.22 6.67 13.81
C GLY A 208 23.95 7.54 15.04
N THR A 209 23.21 8.63 14.84
CA THR A 209 22.98 9.67 15.85
C THR A 209 21.75 10.49 15.53
N ALA A 210 21.21 11.22 16.50
CA ALA A 210 20.18 12.24 16.32
C ALA A 210 20.53 13.59 15.62
N GLU A 211 21.56 13.63 14.78
CA GLU A 211 21.47 14.39 13.51
C GLU A 211 22.00 13.51 12.34
N PRO A 212 21.30 12.41 12.00
CA PRO A 212 21.16 11.84 10.67
C PRO A 212 22.14 12.28 9.62
N PHE A 213 21.89 13.46 9.08
CA PHE A 213 22.43 13.89 7.83
C PHE A 213 23.41 15.10 7.99
N ASN A 214 24.11 15.17 9.11
CA ASN A 214 25.24 16.10 9.22
C ASN A 214 26.58 15.71 8.51
N GLY A 215 26.74 15.97 7.20
CA GLY A 215 28.04 16.11 6.49
C GLY A 215 28.63 15.12 5.42
N VAL A 216 27.94 14.10 4.90
CA VAL A 216 28.43 13.15 3.84
C VAL A 216 28.28 13.68 2.41
N ILE A 217 28.75 12.90 1.44
CA ILE A 217 28.66 13.03 0.00
C ILE A 217 28.43 11.64 -0.58
N GLY A 218 27.72 11.52 -1.71
CA GLY A 218 27.54 10.21 -2.33
C GLY A 218 27.66 10.16 -3.86
N LYS A 219 27.44 8.97 -4.42
CA LYS A 219 28.25 8.43 -5.51
C LYS A 219 27.50 7.50 -6.47
N ASP A 220 28.25 6.58 -7.06
CA ASP A 220 28.00 5.76 -8.22
C ASP A 220 28.59 4.35 -7.86
N ILE A 221 29.12 3.57 -8.80
CA ILE A 221 29.48 2.10 -8.78
C ILE A 221 30.81 1.34 -9.50
N THR A 222 31.50 1.20 -10.74
CA THR A 222 31.90 1.58 -12.23
C THR A 222 31.31 2.54 -13.41
N GLY A 223 30.28 2.30 -14.28
CA GLY A 223 29.29 3.33 -14.80
C GLY A 223 28.62 3.29 -16.23
N ASP A 224 27.26 3.30 -16.33
CA ASP A 224 26.44 3.13 -17.58
C ASP A 224 25.43 4.24 -18.01
N SER A 225 24.78 4.00 -19.17
CA SER A 225 23.88 4.93 -19.86
C SER A 225 22.57 4.30 -20.39
N GLN A 226 21.82 3.57 -19.54
CA GLN A 226 20.62 2.75 -19.84
C GLN A 226 19.18 3.30 -19.48
N ASN A 227 18.31 2.74 -18.59
CA ASN A 227 16.98 3.29 -18.11
C ASN A 227 16.31 2.50 -16.94
N THR A 228 15.12 2.88 -16.38
CA THR A 228 14.49 2.49 -15.06
C THR A 228 13.59 3.53 -14.38
N ILE A 229 12.86 3.07 -13.35
CA ILE A 229 11.86 3.70 -12.48
C ILE A 229 11.61 3.03 -11.14
N SER A 230 12.39 2.01 -10.85
CA SER A 230 12.19 1.02 -9.81
C SER A 230 12.84 -0.24 -10.28
N ILE A 231 13.27 -1.14 -9.42
CA ILE A 231 13.44 -1.19 -7.97
C ILE A 231 12.24 -1.44 -7.07
N ILE A 232 12.47 -2.44 -6.24
CA ILE A 232 12.47 -2.63 -4.79
C ILE A 232 13.75 -3.56 -4.55
N LEU A 233 14.27 -4.01 -3.41
CA LEU A 233 15.50 -4.87 -3.22
C LEU A 233 15.20 -5.99 -2.26
N GLU A 234 15.72 -7.19 -2.46
CA GLU A 234 15.55 -8.34 -1.56
C GLU A 234 16.62 -9.43 -1.91
N ASP A 235 16.68 -10.66 -1.35
CA ASP A 235 17.82 -11.67 -1.43
C ASP A 235 18.33 -12.14 -2.80
N MET A 236 17.50 -12.69 -3.65
CA MET A 236 17.78 -12.97 -5.05
C MET A 236 18.66 -14.25 -5.17
N ASP A 237 19.50 -14.57 -4.18
CA ASP A 237 20.37 -15.76 -4.22
C ASP A 237 20.73 -16.45 -2.91
N GLY A 238 20.29 -15.92 -1.77
CA GLY A 238 20.31 -16.67 -0.53
C GLY A 238 21.71 -16.91 0.05
N ASP A 239 22.72 -16.06 -0.25
CA ASP A 239 23.70 -15.73 0.79
C ASP A 239 23.28 -14.65 1.82
N GLY A 240 22.43 -13.65 1.49
CA GLY A 240 21.75 -12.74 2.45
C GLY A 240 22.43 -11.44 2.98
N ASP A 241 22.92 -10.49 2.13
CA ASP A 241 23.66 -9.18 2.39
C ASP A 241 22.90 -7.85 1.99
N LEU A 242 21.83 -7.86 1.16
CA LEU A 242 20.94 -6.75 0.81
C LEU A 242 20.11 -6.51 -0.59
N ASP A 243 20.55 -6.57 -1.89
CA ASP A 243 19.71 -6.83 -3.16
C ASP A 243 19.19 -5.72 -4.15
N VAL A 244 18.46 -6.12 -5.24
CA VAL A 244 18.00 -5.28 -6.38
C VAL A 244 16.90 -5.76 -7.27
N VAL A 245 15.98 -4.84 -7.61
CA VAL A 245 14.89 -5.12 -8.54
C VAL A 245 14.73 -4.16 -9.78
N GLY A 246 15.72 -3.80 -10.60
CA GLY A 246 15.62 -2.65 -11.56
C GLY A 246 15.08 -2.77 -13.02
N GLY A 247 14.46 -1.67 -13.57
CA GLY A 247 13.78 -1.27 -14.87
C GLY A 247 14.44 -1.09 -16.32
N ASN A 248 13.67 -0.59 -17.35
CA ASN A 248 13.93 -0.07 -18.76
C ASN A 248 12.71 -0.03 -19.80
N SER A 249 12.67 0.67 -20.98
CA SER A 249 11.53 0.89 -21.98
C SER A 249 11.65 1.31 -23.50
N LEU A 250 11.65 0.40 -24.48
CA LEU A 250 11.62 0.54 -25.97
C LEU A 250 12.65 -0.39 -26.64
N GLU A 251 13.70 -0.81 -25.94
CA GLU A 251 14.73 -1.82 -26.27
C GLU A 251 15.27 -2.41 -24.90
N PRO A 252 14.91 -3.67 -24.48
CA PRO A 252 15.06 -4.52 -23.20
C PRO A 252 15.36 -4.00 -21.74
N HIS A 253 15.63 -4.80 -20.66
CA HIS A 253 15.95 -4.38 -19.22
C HIS A 253 16.96 -5.21 -18.35
N ARG A 254 17.28 -4.77 -17.10
CA ARG A 254 18.65 -4.92 -16.50
C ARG A 254 18.95 -5.41 -15.01
N LEU A 255 19.90 -6.36 -14.82
CA LEU A 255 20.42 -7.21 -13.66
C LEU A 255 21.89 -6.89 -13.20
N TYR A 256 22.47 -7.41 -12.08
CA TYR A 256 23.66 -6.90 -11.33
C TYR A 256 24.42 -7.80 -10.26
N LEU A 257 25.75 -8.02 -10.26
CA LEU A 257 26.48 -8.59 -9.08
C LEU A 257 26.93 -7.47 -8.04
N ASN A 258 27.18 -7.82 -6.76
CA ASN A 258 27.49 -6.96 -5.56
C ASN A 258 28.86 -7.10 -4.87
N ASN A 259 28.95 -7.72 -3.68
CA ASN A 259 30.07 -8.12 -2.81
C ASN A 259 30.08 -7.88 -1.27
N GLY A 260 29.03 -8.04 -0.46
CA GLY A 260 29.13 -8.20 1.03
C GLY A 260 30.36 -7.71 1.79
N THR A 261 30.58 -6.39 1.86
CA THR A 261 31.80 -5.78 2.38
C THR A 261 31.65 -4.30 2.75
N ALA A 262 32.69 -3.68 3.32
CA ALA A 262 32.71 -2.23 3.57
C ALA A 262 32.64 -1.28 2.31
N ASP A 263 32.27 -1.76 1.12
CA ASP A 263 32.04 -1.05 -0.15
C ASP A 263 31.40 -2.06 -1.14
N PRO A 264 30.18 -2.60 -0.92
CA PRO A 264 29.72 -3.74 -1.71
C PRO A 264 29.41 -3.34 -3.15
N PHE A 265 29.06 -2.07 -3.39
CA PHE A 265 28.93 -1.58 -4.76
C PHE A 265 30.26 -1.26 -5.49
N ASN A 266 31.29 -2.11 -5.34
CA ASN A 266 32.62 -1.92 -5.94
C ASN A 266 32.98 -2.84 -7.12
N GLY A 267 32.94 -2.29 -8.34
CA GLY A 267 33.79 -2.79 -9.45
C GLY A 267 33.18 -3.83 -10.39
N VAL A 268 32.07 -4.41 -9.98
CA VAL A 268 31.26 -5.41 -10.65
C VAL A 268 30.44 -4.86 -11.84
N THR A 269 29.69 -5.68 -12.58
CA THR A 269 28.74 -5.24 -13.61
C THR A 269 27.38 -5.89 -13.46
N GLY A 270 26.65 -6.04 -14.56
CA GLY A 270 25.31 -6.57 -14.57
C GLY A 270 24.93 -7.26 -15.86
N ALA A 271 23.71 -7.74 -15.91
CA ALA A 271 23.24 -8.82 -16.75
C ALA A 271 21.85 -8.46 -17.30
N ASN A 272 21.33 -9.09 -18.34
CA ASN A 272 19.96 -8.80 -18.79
C ASN A 272 18.99 -9.68 -18.01
N ILE A 273 17.71 -9.46 -18.19
CA ILE A 273 16.88 -10.65 -18.48
C ILE A 273 16.61 -10.71 -19.95
N SER A 274 16.26 -9.55 -20.44
CA SER A 274 15.16 -9.39 -21.34
C SER A 274 15.68 -9.09 -22.72
N GLU A 275 14.87 -9.50 -23.69
CA GLU A 275 14.83 -9.05 -25.08
C GLU A 275 13.57 -8.19 -25.34
N ASP A 276 13.00 -7.51 -24.34
CA ASP A 276 11.58 -7.18 -24.28
C ASP A 276 11.23 -5.66 -24.61
N GLU A 277 10.40 -5.42 -25.67
CA GLU A 277 10.05 -4.15 -26.43
C GLU A 277 8.61 -3.40 -26.38
N ASN A 278 7.57 -3.74 -25.55
CA ASN A 278 6.14 -3.33 -25.32
C ASN A 278 5.91 -1.81 -25.16
N ILE A 279 5.23 -1.37 -24.07
CA ILE A 279 5.13 -0.06 -23.44
C ILE A 279 5.13 -0.11 -21.86
N THR A 280 5.45 -1.21 -21.19
CA THR A 280 5.14 -1.49 -19.77
C THR A 280 5.76 -0.67 -18.66
N LYS A 281 5.11 0.24 -17.94
CA LYS A 281 5.57 0.73 -16.61
C LYS A 281 5.45 0.01 -15.17
N SER A 282 4.96 -1.23 -14.79
CA SER A 282 4.64 -1.73 -13.36
C SER A 282 4.83 -3.25 -13.02
N LEU A 283 5.40 -3.64 -11.83
CA LEU A 283 6.45 -4.69 -11.59
C LEU A 283 6.71 -5.22 -10.09
N ALA A 284 6.96 -6.44 -9.57
CA ALA A 284 7.21 -6.78 -8.09
C ALA A 284 7.48 -8.24 -7.58
N LEU A 285 7.77 -8.54 -6.29
CA LEU A 285 8.03 -9.94 -5.85
C LEU A 285 7.34 -10.59 -4.65
N GLY A 286 7.41 -11.92 -4.64
CA GLY A 286 6.50 -12.84 -3.97
C GLY A 286 6.16 -14.10 -4.82
N ASP A 287 6.08 -15.36 -4.25
CA ASP A 287 6.29 -16.86 -4.58
C ASP A 287 5.32 -17.88 -5.29
N VAL A 288 4.78 -17.74 -6.50
CA VAL A 288 3.34 -18.05 -6.73
C VAL A 288 2.75 -19.53 -6.73
N ASP A 289 3.38 -20.60 -6.25
CA ASP A 289 3.04 -21.99 -6.71
C ASP A 289 3.03 -23.18 -5.75
N GLY A 290 3.60 -23.04 -4.58
CA GLY A 290 3.98 -24.13 -3.70
C GLY A 290 5.38 -24.70 -3.97
N ASP A 291 6.31 -24.00 -4.63
CA ASP A 291 7.74 -24.34 -4.64
C ASP A 291 8.59 -23.64 -3.58
N GLY A 292 8.21 -22.43 -3.14
CA GLY A 292 8.53 -21.89 -1.82
C GLY A 292 9.63 -20.84 -1.80
N ASP A 293 9.86 -20.15 -2.93
CA ASP A 293 10.69 -18.97 -3.01
C ASP A 293 10.13 -17.87 -4.05
N MET A 294 10.05 -16.60 -3.63
CA MET A 294 9.23 -15.42 -4.01
C MET A 294 9.10 -14.62 -5.37
N ASP A 295 8.34 -15.07 -6.37
CA ASP A 295 7.99 -14.58 -7.75
C ASP A 295 7.72 -13.15 -8.33
N VAL A 296 7.78 -13.00 -9.66
CA VAL A 296 7.75 -11.71 -10.40
C VAL A 296 6.49 -11.26 -11.14
N VAL A 297 6.06 -10.11 -10.65
CA VAL A 297 4.80 -9.39 -10.78
C VAL A 297 4.73 -8.26 -11.84
N ALA A 298 3.99 -8.24 -12.97
CA ALA A 298 3.89 -6.98 -13.78
C ALA A 298 2.79 -6.77 -14.85
N GLY A 299 2.45 -5.51 -15.27
CA GLY A 299 1.35 -5.20 -16.25
C GLY A 299 1.60 -4.58 -17.64
N ASN A 300 0.59 -4.19 -18.48
CA ASN A 300 0.51 -3.35 -19.75
C ASN A 300 -0.84 -3.14 -20.61
N ASP A 301 -1.06 -2.02 -21.42
CA ASP A 301 -1.93 -1.62 -22.67
C ASP A 301 -2.43 -2.63 -23.69
N GLY A 302 -3.10 -3.64 -23.20
CA GLY A 302 -3.00 -4.94 -23.79
C GLY A 302 -2.66 -5.86 -22.66
N MET A 303 -1.55 -6.56 -22.75
CA MET A 303 -1.24 -7.62 -21.82
C MET A 303 -0.15 -7.26 -20.86
N ASN A 304 -0.55 -7.13 -19.61
CA ASN A 304 0.26 -7.46 -18.47
C ASN A 304 1.12 -8.69 -18.66
N ARG A 305 2.33 -8.74 -18.06
CA ARG A 305 3.29 -9.84 -18.30
C ARG A 305 3.89 -10.54 -17.04
N LEU A 306 4.47 -11.75 -17.23
CA LEU A 306 4.91 -12.70 -16.19
C LEU A 306 6.21 -13.55 -16.42
N TYR A 307 7.17 -13.73 -15.50
CA TYR A 307 8.31 -14.71 -15.60
C TYR A 307 8.97 -15.11 -14.21
N MET A 308 9.52 -16.32 -13.85
CA MET A 308 9.92 -16.84 -12.46
C MET A 308 11.39 -17.42 -12.43
N ASN A 309 11.93 -17.99 -11.32
CA ASN A 309 13.31 -18.52 -11.15
C ASN A 309 13.59 -20.03 -11.29
N ASN A 310 14.61 -20.34 -12.08
CA ASN A 310 15.11 -21.69 -12.26
C ASN A 310 15.59 -22.51 -11.02
N GLY A 311 15.54 -22.04 -9.77
CA GLY A 311 15.94 -22.80 -8.58
C GLY A 311 17.42 -22.63 -8.20
N THR A 312 18.18 -21.70 -8.84
CA THR A 312 19.66 -21.70 -8.78
C THR A 312 20.38 -20.42 -9.24
N THR A 313 21.28 -19.88 -8.41
CA THR A 313 22.69 -19.43 -8.64
C THR A 313 23.28 -19.04 -10.06
N ASP A 314 22.47 -18.68 -11.05
CA ASP A 314 22.63 -17.79 -12.24
C ASP A 314 21.24 -17.82 -12.87
N PRO A 315 20.25 -17.24 -12.19
CA PRO A 315 18.98 -17.94 -12.21
C PRO A 315 18.11 -17.55 -13.40
N PHE A 316 18.40 -16.45 -14.12
CA PHE A 316 17.68 -16.18 -15.36
C PHE A 316 17.94 -17.08 -16.55
N MET A 317 18.87 -18.01 -16.42
CA MET A 317 19.53 -18.56 -17.60
C MET A 317 18.61 -19.37 -18.54
N GLY A 318 17.99 -18.67 -19.50
CA GLY A 318 17.24 -19.21 -20.63
C GLY A 318 15.77 -19.57 -20.35
N VAL A 319 15.25 -19.15 -19.21
CA VAL A 319 13.87 -19.34 -18.77
C VAL A 319 12.97 -18.57 -19.83
N THR A 320 11.67 -18.85 -20.12
CA THR A 320 10.79 -18.02 -21.04
C THR A 320 9.43 -17.68 -20.42
N GLY A 321 9.01 -16.42 -20.39
CA GLY A 321 7.86 -15.84 -19.68
C GLY A 321 6.48 -15.91 -20.38
N MET A 322 5.41 -15.30 -19.81
CA MET A 322 3.99 -15.59 -20.13
C MET A 322 3.09 -14.39 -20.53
N ASP A 323 1.91 -14.69 -21.16
CA ASP A 323 0.81 -13.81 -21.68
C ASP A 323 -0.35 -13.74 -20.66
N ILE A 324 -1.02 -12.62 -20.34
CA ILE A 324 -2.04 -12.73 -19.26
C ILE A 324 -3.29 -13.28 -19.90
N SER A 325 -3.86 -12.46 -20.74
CA SER A 325 -5.28 -12.47 -21.03
C SER A 325 -5.50 -11.50 -22.17
N THR A 326 -6.68 -10.94 -22.30
CA THR A 326 -7.23 -10.54 -23.58
C THR A 326 -7.79 -9.14 -23.65
N ASP A 327 -8.39 -8.63 -22.58
CA ASP A 327 -8.90 -7.28 -22.48
C ASP A 327 -7.70 -6.34 -22.43
N ALA A 328 -7.68 -5.27 -23.21
CA ALA A 328 -6.42 -4.59 -23.46
C ALA A 328 -6.10 -3.62 -22.33
N ASP A 329 -5.83 -4.15 -21.13
CA ASP A 329 -5.83 -3.23 -20.03
C ASP A 329 -4.81 -2.22 -20.19
N ASP A 330 -5.10 -1.06 -19.69
CA ASP A 330 -4.05 -0.20 -19.37
C ASP A 330 -4.44 0.27 -17.97
N THR A 331 -3.97 -0.56 -17.00
CA THR A 331 -4.02 -0.47 -15.52
C THR A 331 -3.32 0.90 -15.15
N LYS A 332 -2.49 1.08 -14.12
CA LYS A 332 -1.16 1.74 -14.07
C LYS A 332 -0.44 1.31 -12.80
N SER A 333 -1.06 0.55 -11.88
CA SER A 333 -0.37 0.02 -10.70
C SER A 333 -1.20 -1.04 -9.95
N VAL A 334 -0.60 -1.71 -8.93
CA VAL A 334 -0.82 -3.10 -8.48
C VAL A 334 -0.31 -3.51 -7.01
N ALA A 335 -0.75 -4.57 -6.30
CA ALA A 335 -0.06 -5.40 -5.26
C ALA A 335 -0.75 -6.80 -4.97
N LEU A 336 -0.33 -7.73 -4.08
CA LEU A 336 -1.20 -8.90 -3.65
C LEU A 336 -0.96 -9.60 -2.31
N GLY A 337 -1.91 -10.29 -1.64
CA GLY A 337 -1.64 -10.91 -0.32
C GLY A 337 -2.75 -11.75 0.38
N ASP A 338 -2.54 -12.39 1.56
CA ASP A 338 -3.49 -13.33 2.28
C ASP A 338 -5.00 -13.03 2.11
N VAL A 339 -5.79 -13.21 1.02
CA VAL A 339 -7.09 -12.50 0.85
C VAL A 339 -8.43 -13.23 0.92
N ASP A 340 -8.51 -14.52 1.21
CA ASP A 340 -9.80 -15.08 1.68
C ASP A 340 -9.71 -16.16 2.76
N ARG A 341 -8.51 -16.27 3.36
CA ARG A 341 -8.14 -17.30 4.32
C ARG A 341 -8.35 -18.73 3.83
N ASP A 342 -8.33 -19.01 2.53
CA ASP A 342 -7.72 -20.28 2.13
C ASP A 342 -6.23 -20.39 2.54
N GLY A 343 -5.60 -19.22 2.80
CA GLY A 343 -4.37 -18.95 3.54
C GLY A 343 -3.15 -18.35 2.80
N ASP A 344 -3.17 -17.44 1.82
CA ASP A 344 -4.26 -16.82 1.01
C ASP A 344 -4.02 -15.56 0.01
N LEU A 345 -2.87 -14.81 -0.22
CA LEU A 345 -2.11 -14.13 -1.40
C LEU A 345 -2.67 -13.15 -2.54
N ASP A 346 -3.84 -12.55 -2.63
CA ASP A 346 -4.44 -12.15 -3.94
C ASP A 346 -4.52 -10.69 -4.50
N LEU A 347 -5.07 -10.49 -5.74
CA LEU A 347 -4.71 -9.33 -6.58
C LEU A 347 -5.34 -7.94 -6.48
N VAL A 348 -4.44 -7.01 -6.16
CA VAL A 348 -4.64 -5.57 -6.01
C VAL A 348 -4.21 -4.80 -7.27
N VAL A 349 -5.08 -4.10 -8.03
CA VAL A 349 -4.70 -3.32 -9.26
C VAL A 349 -5.61 -2.14 -9.63
N GLY A 350 -5.15 -1.17 -10.46
CA GLY A 350 -5.95 -0.05 -11.02
C GLY A 350 -5.61 0.73 -12.34
N ASN A 351 -6.52 1.41 -13.15
CA ASN A 351 -6.67 1.68 -14.67
C ASN A 351 -6.30 2.91 -15.67
N TRP A 352 -7.01 3.26 -16.84
CA TRP A 352 -7.16 4.57 -17.67
C TRP A 352 -8.66 4.88 -18.38
N ILE A 353 -9.76 5.41 -17.70
CA ILE A 353 -11.32 5.54 -17.88
C ILE A 353 -12.70 4.63 -17.45
N HIS A 354 -13.23 3.40 -16.90
CA HIS A 354 -13.20 1.99 -16.10
C HIS A 354 -12.52 1.52 -14.77
N SER A 355 -13.27 0.84 -13.89
CA SER A 355 -12.80 0.24 -12.63
C SER A 355 -11.38 -0.33 -12.55
N ASN A 356 -10.93 -0.37 -11.33
CA ASN A 356 -9.72 -1.03 -10.88
C ASN A 356 -10.13 -2.40 -10.38
N ARG A 357 -9.24 -3.35 -10.08
CA ARG A 357 -9.71 -4.75 -10.24
C ARG A 357 -8.89 -5.91 -9.61
N LEU A 358 -9.22 -7.18 -9.96
CA LEU A 358 -9.51 -8.26 -8.97
C LEU A 358 -9.55 -9.83 -9.34
N TYR A 359 -8.58 -10.76 -9.03
CA TYR A 359 -8.83 -12.25 -8.77
C TYR A 359 -7.73 -13.14 -8.08
N LEU A 360 -7.88 -14.50 -8.17
CA LEU A 360 -7.84 -15.66 -7.14
C LEU A 360 -6.87 -16.50 -8.07
N ASN A 361 -5.79 -16.97 -7.48
CA ASN A 361 -4.95 -18.08 -7.88
C ASN A 361 -5.59 -19.46 -7.62
N ASN A 362 -5.37 -20.41 -8.55
CA ASN A 362 -6.11 -21.67 -8.60
C ASN A 362 -5.59 -22.89 -7.83
N GLY A 363 -4.58 -22.76 -6.98
CA GLY A 363 -4.10 -23.85 -6.12
C GLY A 363 -3.04 -24.73 -6.81
N THR A 364 -2.59 -24.32 -8.02
CA THR A 364 -1.87 -25.20 -8.95
C THR A 364 -1.13 -24.48 -10.08
N ALA A 365 0.15 -24.78 -10.26
CA ALA A 365 1.00 -24.91 -11.47
C ALA A 365 0.64 -24.37 -12.91
N ASP A 366 -0.59 -23.99 -13.23
CA ASP A 366 -0.91 -22.90 -14.18
C ASP A 366 -1.99 -22.09 -13.48
N PRO A 367 -1.61 -21.33 -12.43
CA PRO A 367 -2.57 -21.04 -11.40
C PRO A 367 -3.56 -19.97 -11.84
N PHE A 368 -3.37 -19.40 -13.04
CA PHE A 368 -4.41 -18.63 -13.70
C PHE A 368 -5.24 -19.36 -14.73
N ASN A 369 -4.63 -19.70 -15.86
CA ASN A 369 -5.30 -20.07 -17.10
C ASN A 369 -6.56 -19.23 -17.49
N ASN A 370 -6.38 -17.95 -17.84
CA ASN A 370 -7.22 -17.22 -18.82
C ASN A 370 -8.69 -16.86 -18.51
N ALA A 371 -9.29 -17.13 -17.34
CA ALA A 371 -10.58 -16.53 -16.97
C ALA A 371 -10.55 -14.98 -16.79
N LEU A 372 -11.59 -14.44 -16.13
CA LEU A 372 -11.78 -13.02 -15.90
C LEU A 372 -12.25 -12.77 -14.45
N GLY A 373 -11.84 -11.68 -13.84
CA GLY A 373 -12.15 -11.29 -12.46
C GLY A 373 -12.90 -9.97 -12.47
N THR A 374 -12.96 -9.23 -11.37
CA THR A 374 -14.04 -8.23 -11.24
C THR A 374 -13.79 -6.83 -10.66
N ASP A 375 -14.89 -6.08 -10.55
CA ASP A 375 -14.98 -4.86 -9.76
C ASP A 375 -15.88 -5.03 -8.51
N ILE A 376 -16.66 -4.03 -8.07
CA ILE A 376 -17.60 -4.06 -6.88
C ILE A 376 -19.10 -3.51 -7.04
N THR A 377 -19.48 -2.21 -6.91
CA THR A 377 -20.81 -1.59 -7.33
C THR A 377 -20.96 -0.84 -8.74
N THR A 378 -20.58 0.43 -9.00
CA THR A 378 -20.50 1.09 -10.36
C THR A 378 -19.63 2.39 -10.67
N ASP A 379 -18.81 3.06 -9.81
CA ASP A 379 -18.52 4.53 -10.02
C ASP A 379 -17.28 5.02 -10.84
N VAL A 380 -17.34 6.21 -11.48
CA VAL A 380 -16.32 6.77 -12.41
C VAL A 380 -15.35 7.74 -11.74
N ALA A 381 -14.68 7.19 -10.76
CA ALA A 381 -13.23 7.15 -10.74
C ALA A 381 -12.44 7.38 -12.04
N TYR A 382 -11.14 7.62 -11.89
CA TYR A 382 -10.21 7.58 -13.00
C TYR A 382 -8.71 7.23 -12.66
N THR A 383 -8.18 6.42 -11.71
CA THR A 383 -6.90 5.55 -11.63
C THR A 383 -5.50 5.75 -10.84
N LYS A 384 -4.83 6.85 -10.47
CA LYS A 384 -3.42 6.87 -9.98
C LYS A 384 -2.79 6.20 -8.68
N SER A 385 -3.33 5.47 -7.62
CA SER A 385 -2.58 4.55 -6.61
C SER A 385 -2.93 3.86 -5.11
N VAL A 386 -2.25 2.78 -4.50
CA VAL A 386 -2.36 2.12 -3.05
C VAL A 386 -1.19 1.56 -2.10
N ALA A 387 -1.46 1.16 -0.81
CA ALA A 387 -1.09 -0.14 -0.11
C ALA A 387 -2.15 -0.60 0.93
N LEU A 388 -1.84 -1.57 1.82
CA LEU A 388 -2.72 -2.34 2.72
C LEU A 388 -2.06 -2.80 4.06
N GLY A 389 -2.79 -3.41 5.02
CA GLY A 389 -2.28 -3.94 6.31
C GLY A 389 -3.35 -3.96 7.45
N ASP A 390 -3.19 -4.44 8.71
CA ASP A 390 -4.27 -4.37 9.75
C ASP A 390 -4.93 -3.00 10.01
N MET A 391 -6.26 -2.70 9.95
CA MET A 391 -6.82 -1.33 10.10
C MET A 391 -8.17 -1.08 10.82
N ASP A 392 -8.75 -2.06 11.49
CA ASP A 392 -9.78 -1.96 12.55
C ASP A 392 -9.36 -2.79 13.79
N GLY A 393 -8.24 -3.53 13.67
CA GLY A 393 -7.59 -4.27 14.76
C GLY A 393 -8.20 -5.65 15.03
N ASP A 394 -9.04 -6.20 14.15
CA ASP A 394 -9.73 -7.48 14.36
C ASP A 394 -9.22 -8.70 13.58
N GLY A 395 -8.10 -8.61 12.87
CA GLY A 395 -7.43 -9.79 12.32
C GLY A 395 -8.13 -10.48 11.14
N ASP A 396 -9.28 -10.01 10.63
CA ASP A 396 -9.10 -8.91 9.67
C ASP A 396 -9.19 -7.52 10.31
N ILE A 397 -8.13 -6.69 10.37
CA ILE A 397 -6.90 -6.51 9.53
C ILE A 397 -7.36 -5.66 8.29
N ASP A 398 -7.02 -4.41 7.86
CA ASP A 398 -7.91 -3.49 6.98
C ASP A 398 -7.36 -2.57 5.78
N LEU A 399 -8.13 -1.73 4.99
CA LEU A 399 -7.77 -1.32 3.55
C LEU A 399 -7.85 0.14 2.90
N VAL A 400 -6.93 0.61 1.99
CA VAL A 400 -6.62 2.08 1.61
C VAL A 400 -6.06 2.64 0.24
N GLU A 401 -6.37 3.91 -0.17
CA GLU A 401 -6.12 4.45 -1.56
C GLU A 401 -5.88 6.01 -1.96
N GLY A 402 -5.31 6.46 -3.14
CA GLY A 402 -5.04 7.92 -3.55
C GLY A 402 -5.18 8.53 -5.03
N THR A 403 -5.89 9.70 -5.26
CA THR A 403 -6.53 10.35 -6.51
C THR A 403 -6.01 11.53 -7.45
N ASP A 404 -6.41 11.64 -8.76
CA ASP A 404 -6.29 12.84 -9.65
C ASP A 404 -7.52 13.66 -9.70
N TRP A 405 -8.68 13.20 -9.22
CA TRP A 405 -9.72 14.16 -8.92
C TRP A 405 -10.52 13.93 -7.60
N ARG A 406 -10.05 13.30 -6.49
CA ARG A 406 -10.73 13.27 -5.14
C ARG A 406 -9.94 12.77 -3.82
N GLY A 407 -8.93 13.40 -3.21
CA GLY A 407 -8.34 12.98 -1.88
C GLY A 407 -7.51 11.65 -1.78
N CYS A 408 -7.08 11.18 -0.58
CA CYS A 408 -6.94 9.71 -0.36
C CYS A 408 -8.33 9.10 -0.14
N HIS A 409 -8.47 7.85 0.32
CA HIS A 409 -9.74 7.13 0.38
C HIS A 409 -9.66 5.92 1.41
N LEU A 410 -10.64 5.73 2.38
CA LEU A 410 -10.90 4.48 3.29
C LEU A 410 -12.26 3.78 2.80
N TYR A 411 -12.17 2.47 2.42
CA TYR A 411 -13.13 1.37 2.57
C TYR A 411 -12.50 0.02 3.05
N LEU A 412 -13.15 -0.77 3.95
CA LEU A 412 -12.69 -2.08 4.51
C LEU A 412 -13.67 -3.23 4.15
N ASN A 413 -13.25 -4.50 4.38
CA ASN A 413 -13.73 -5.84 3.95
C ASN A 413 -15.21 -6.14 4.35
N ASN A 414 -15.51 -7.37 4.79
CA ASN A 414 -16.63 -7.71 5.68
C ASN A 414 -16.48 -9.12 6.34
N GLY A 415 -15.27 -9.68 6.42
CA GLY A 415 -14.90 -11.02 6.88
C GLY A 415 -15.63 -12.14 6.15
N THR A 416 -15.50 -12.25 4.81
CA THR A 416 -16.25 -13.24 4.01
C THR A 416 -15.50 -13.86 2.82
N ALA A 417 -16.27 -14.25 1.80
CA ALA A 417 -15.90 -14.82 0.53
C ALA A 417 -16.79 -14.16 -0.55
N ASP A 418 -16.91 -12.82 -0.46
CA ASP A 418 -16.98 -11.77 -1.50
C ASP A 418 -16.74 -10.37 -0.81
N PRO A 419 -15.82 -10.20 0.18
CA PRO A 419 -16.01 -9.16 1.20
C PRO A 419 -15.78 -7.64 0.92
N PHE A 420 -16.17 -7.00 -0.17
CA PHE A 420 -16.28 -5.51 -0.30
C PHE A 420 -17.39 -5.18 -1.27
N SER A 421 -18.02 -6.22 -1.83
CA SER A 421 -19.14 -6.30 -2.74
C SER A 421 -20.35 -5.47 -2.26
N GLY A 422 -20.21 -4.14 -2.17
CA GLY A 422 -21.17 -3.22 -1.58
C GLY A 422 -20.64 -2.12 -0.62
N VAL A 423 -19.37 -2.08 -0.24
CA VAL A 423 -18.79 -1.00 0.61
C VAL A 423 -18.99 0.37 -0.09
N ASN A 424 -18.97 1.52 0.61
CA ASN A 424 -19.19 2.85 0.01
C ASN A 424 -18.66 3.96 0.93
N GLY A 425 -17.48 4.53 0.67
CA GLY A 425 -16.61 4.89 1.80
C GLY A 425 -16.22 6.33 2.15
N LEU A 426 -15.17 6.44 2.97
CA LEU A 426 -14.93 7.36 4.11
C LEU A 426 -13.76 8.38 3.82
N ASP A 427 -14.16 9.64 3.52
CA ASP A 427 -13.41 10.87 3.07
C ASP A 427 -12.58 11.73 4.05
N ILE A 428 -11.53 11.28 4.72
CA ILE A 428 -10.93 12.12 5.81
C ILE A 428 -10.20 13.38 5.33
N ALA A 429 -10.26 13.76 4.04
CA ALA A 429 -9.29 14.71 3.53
C ALA A 429 -9.73 15.57 2.34
N PRO A 430 -10.76 16.40 2.54
CA PRO A 430 -11.38 17.21 1.52
C PRO A 430 -10.74 18.59 1.42
N GLY A 431 -10.07 18.88 0.32
CA GLY A 431 -9.46 20.19 0.03
C GLY A 431 -8.12 20.11 -0.69
N ASP A 432 -7.61 18.91 -0.92
CA ASP A 432 -6.17 18.72 -0.99
C ASP A 432 -5.74 17.90 -2.17
N SER A 433 -4.82 18.52 -2.91
CA SER A 433 -4.92 18.37 -4.33
C SER A 433 -3.80 17.60 -4.96
N ARG A 434 -4.13 16.47 -5.60
CA ARG A 434 -3.37 15.80 -6.65
C ARG A 434 -2.36 14.62 -6.29
N ILE A 435 -2.67 13.52 -5.53
CA ILE A 435 -1.78 12.51 -4.79
C ILE A 435 -0.61 11.80 -5.54
N VAL A 436 0.65 11.87 -5.17
CA VAL A 436 1.76 11.35 -5.95
C VAL A 436 2.80 10.51 -5.20
N SER A 437 2.52 9.96 -4.01
CA SER A 437 3.18 8.77 -3.38
C SER A 437 2.61 8.49 -1.99
N ILE A 438 2.77 7.25 -1.44
CA ILE A 438 2.58 6.77 -0.02
C ILE A 438 3.37 5.44 0.33
N VAL A 439 3.70 5.02 1.63
CA VAL A 439 4.26 3.72 2.29
C VAL A 439 4.19 3.69 3.86
N LEU A 440 4.62 2.70 4.75
CA LEU A 440 4.29 1.24 5.14
C LEU A 440 4.87 0.56 6.47
N GLY A 441 4.99 1.18 7.68
CA GLY A 441 5.34 0.53 9.00
C GLY A 441 5.19 1.33 10.36
N ASP A 442 5.50 0.77 11.55
CA ASP A 442 5.03 1.18 12.93
C ASP A 442 5.45 2.56 13.55
N VAL A 443 4.79 3.69 13.20
CA VAL A 443 5.23 5.11 13.33
C VAL A 443 5.12 5.91 14.65
N ASP A 444 4.36 5.57 15.70
CA ASP A 444 4.71 6.05 17.07
C ASP A 444 5.05 4.96 18.12
N GLY A 445 5.00 3.68 17.72
CA GLY A 445 5.67 2.61 18.47
C GLY A 445 4.94 2.09 19.71
N ASP A 446 3.70 2.53 19.99
CA ASP A 446 2.81 1.92 21.01
C ASP A 446 2.08 0.67 20.44
N GLY A 447 2.07 0.45 19.11
CA GLY A 447 2.12 -0.89 18.50
C GLY A 447 0.85 -1.32 17.76
N ALA A 448 0.47 -0.50 16.79
CA ALA A 448 -0.52 -0.75 15.78
C ALA A 448 0.00 -0.26 14.44
N MET A 449 -0.79 0.50 13.66
CA MET A 449 -0.55 0.75 12.26
C MET A 449 -0.89 2.25 11.69
N ASP A 450 -0.23 2.80 10.63
CA ASP A 450 0.11 4.24 10.21
C ASP A 450 -0.25 4.46 8.76
N VAL A 451 0.09 5.66 8.15
CA VAL A 451 0.74 5.94 6.83
C VAL A 451 1.58 7.26 6.50
N VAL A 452 2.40 7.31 5.42
CA VAL A 452 3.17 8.50 4.92
C VAL A 452 3.03 8.92 3.42
N ALA A 453 2.70 10.19 3.02
CA ALA A 453 2.41 10.82 1.67
C ALA A 453 3.45 11.72 0.92
N GLY A 454 3.43 11.74 -0.43
CA GLY A 454 4.48 12.36 -1.25
C GLY A 454 4.12 13.49 -2.20
N ARG A 455 4.11 14.74 -1.75
CA ARG A 455 3.31 15.85 -2.32
C ARG A 455 3.88 16.76 -3.38
N ASP A 456 3.16 17.12 -4.43
CA ASP A 456 3.46 18.35 -5.20
C ASP A 456 3.08 19.67 -4.45
N SER A 457 3.19 19.60 -3.12
CA SER A 457 3.44 20.70 -2.19
C SER A 457 4.28 20.32 -0.89
N GLY A 458 5.13 19.29 -0.82
CA GLY A 458 5.94 18.84 0.35
C GLY A 458 5.37 17.74 1.23
N ASN A 459 6.09 17.04 2.08
CA ASN A 459 5.60 15.70 2.50
C ASN A 459 4.47 15.59 3.57
N ARG A 460 3.90 14.40 3.93
CA ARG A 460 2.83 14.18 4.99
C ARG A 460 2.72 12.80 5.72
N LEU A 461 2.22 12.71 6.99
CA LEU A 461 1.80 11.58 7.90
C LEU A 461 0.78 12.01 9.00
N TYR A 462 -0.27 11.26 9.40
CA TYR A 462 -1.48 11.75 10.16
C TYR A 462 -1.72 11.46 11.65
N LEU A 463 -1.16 10.44 12.30
CA LEU A 463 -1.57 9.83 13.58
C LEU A 463 -2.96 9.15 13.66
N ASN A 464 -3.05 7.93 14.25
CA ASN A 464 -4.05 6.85 14.15
C ASN A 464 -4.74 6.53 15.49
N ASN A 465 -6.06 6.57 15.73
CA ASN A 465 -6.44 7.04 17.10
C ASN A 465 -6.40 6.11 18.35
N GLY A 466 -5.62 5.03 18.39
CA GLY A 466 -5.56 4.11 19.53
C GLY A 466 -6.82 3.23 19.71
N THR A 467 -7.67 3.14 18.68
CA THR A 467 -8.92 2.37 18.65
C THR A 467 -9.34 2.14 17.20
N ALA A 468 -9.88 0.95 16.85
CA ALA A 468 -10.81 0.60 15.76
C ALA A 468 -11.59 1.73 14.99
N ASN A 469 -11.66 2.96 15.49
CA ASN A 469 -12.23 4.15 14.87
C ASN A 469 -11.22 5.24 14.38
N PRO A 470 -10.09 4.90 13.73
CA PRO A 470 -9.04 5.78 13.23
C PRO A 470 -9.37 7.30 13.04
N PHE A 471 -10.10 7.88 12.06
CA PHE A 471 -10.17 9.38 11.93
C PHE A 471 -11.01 10.17 12.93
N GLU A 472 -11.09 9.85 14.21
CA GLU A 472 -11.80 10.72 15.16
C GLU A 472 -11.03 11.97 15.62
N GLY A 473 -10.39 12.66 14.67
CA GLY A 473 -10.12 14.10 14.79
C GLY A 473 -8.75 14.46 15.35
N VAL A 474 -7.77 13.63 14.99
CA VAL A 474 -6.39 14.05 14.73
C VAL A 474 -6.36 15.20 13.69
N TYR A 475 -5.22 15.82 13.37
CA TYR A 475 -5.05 16.81 12.29
C TYR A 475 -3.83 16.53 11.42
N GLY A 476 -3.87 17.18 10.26
CA GLY A 476 -2.69 17.53 9.50
C GLY A 476 -2.15 18.92 9.86
N LYS A 477 -0.83 19.02 9.78
CA LYS A 477 0.06 19.89 10.53
C LYS A 477 1.49 19.83 9.91
N ASP A 478 2.10 20.93 9.41
CA ASP A 478 3.16 20.82 8.36
C ASP A 478 4.46 20.15 8.79
N ILE A 479 5.30 20.07 7.80
CA ILE A 479 6.41 19.22 7.72
C ILE A 479 7.61 20.01 7.23
N THR A 480 7.50 21.03 6.35
CA THR A 480 8.73 21.67 5.80
C THR A 480 8.68 23.16 5.47
N ARG A 481 9.65 23.56 4.64
CA ARG A 481 10.18 24.90 4.48
C ARG A 481 10.84 25.10 3.09
N GLU A 482 10.66 24.24 2.09
CA GLU A 482 11.51 24.20 0.87
C GLU A 482 10.75 23.54 -0.30
N GLN A 483 11.00 23.77 -1.63
CA GLN A 483 9.94 23.44 -2.65
C GLN A 483 10.25 22.77 -4.05
N ASN A 484 10.00 21.43 -4.31
CA ASN A 484 10.22 20.66 -5.59
C ASN A 484 9.71 19.12 -5.75
N ASN A 485 9.70 18.39 -6.95
CA ASN A 485 8.99 17.07 -7.45
C ASN A 485 9.59 15.60 -7.51
N ALA A 486 8.86 14.45 -7.78
CA ALA A 486 9.33 13.03 -7.42
C ALA A 486 8.75 11.55 -7.78
N LEU A 487 7.68 11.27 -8.54
CA LEU A 487 6.87 9.99 -8.67
C LEU A 487 6.57 8.81 -7.62
N SER A 488 7.39 8.23 -6.71
CA SER A 488 6.97 7.15 -5.70
C SER A 488 8.03 6.84 -4.57
N ILE A 489 7.95 5.79 -3.67
CA ILE A 489 8.89 5.34 -2.53
C ILE A 489 8.58 3.88 -1.92
N ALA A 490 9.44 3.17 -1.11
CA ALA A 490 9.14 2.34 0.16
C ALA A 490 10.24 2.01 1.27
N ILE A 491 9.99 1.17 2.35
CA ILE A 491 10.55 1.19 3.80
C ILE A 491 11.15 -0.05 4.60
N GLY A 492 12.06 0.10 5.62
CA GLY A 492 12.76 -1.01 6.39
C GLY A 492 13.61 -0.59 7.64
N ASP A 493 14.29 -1.46 8.46
CA ASP A 493 15.17 -1.14 9.66
C ASP A 493 16.69 -1.51 9.48
N VAL A 494 17.67 -0.58 9.69
CA VAL A 494 18.75 -0.44 8.67
C VAL A 494 20.20 0.23 8.90
N ASP A 495 21.06 -0.06 9.93
CA ASP A 495 22.27 0.69 10.54
C ASP A 495 22.45 0.73 12.13
N GLY A 496 21.85 1.66 12.92
CA GLY A 496 22.31 2.05 14.28
C GLY A 496 21.40 2.10 15.55
N ASP A 497 20.06 1.93 15.48
CA ASP A 497 19.04 2.18 16.52
C ASP A 497 17.91 1.11 16.85
N SER A 498 17.25 0.43 15.87
CA SER A 498 16.26 -0.70 15.94
C SER A 498 14.76 -0.37 15.74
N ASP A 499 14.37 0.33 14.67
CA ASP A 499 12.98 0.77 14.49
C ASP A 499 12.43 0.50 13.03
N LEU A 500 12.30 1.48 12.12
CA LEU A 500 12.15 1.36 10.62
C LEU A 500 12.62 2.68 9.94
N ASP A 501 12.62 2.91 8.61
CA ASP A 501 13.43 4.00 7.98
C ASP A 501 12.78 4.84 6.84
N MET A 502 13.35 5.93 6.30
CA MET A 502 12.57 6.97 5.57
C MET A 502 13.34 7.72 4.40
N VAL A 503 12.98 7.65 3.08
CA VAL A 503 13.88 8.10 1.92
C VAL A 503 13.40 8.97 0.78
N ALA A 504 14.26 9.61 -0.04
CA ALA A 504 13.94 10.73 -0.95
C ALA A 504 14.46 10.78 -2.43
N GLY A 505 13.72 11.38 -3.40
CA GLY A 505 14.05 11.33 -4.85
C GLY A 505 13.23 12.22 -5.87
N ASN A 506 13.90 13.05 -6.70
CA ASN A 506 13.71 14.49 -7.07
C ASN A 506 13.84 15.05 -8.53
N VAL A 507 12.85 15.71 -9.12
CA VAL A 507 12.68 16.11 -10.54
C VAL A 507 13.58 17.20 -11.24
N TYR A 508 14.78 17.58 -10.76
CA TYR A 508 15.97 18.07 -11.56
C TYR A 508 17.11 18.70 -10.72
N THR A 509 16.89 18.93 -9.43
CA THR A 509 17.95 18.91 -8.40
C THR A 509 17.71 17.59 -7.55
N ALA A 510 18.55 16.98 -6.66
CA ALA A 510 18.49 15.50 -6.39
C ALA A 510 18.08 14.81 -5.06
N ASN A 511 17.85 13.47 -5.19
CA ASN A 511 17.62 12.33 -4.26
C ASN A 511 18.49 12.31 -3.00
N ARG A 512 17.98 11.73 -1.89
CA ARG A 512 18.47 11.87 -0.48
C ARG A 512 18.00 10.78 0.56
N LEU A 513 18.64 10.75 1.75
CA LEU A 513 18.59 9.86 2.96
C LEU A 513 18.48 10.55 4.33
N TYR A 514 17.67 10.09 5.29
CA TYR A 514 16.79 11.01 6.03
C TYR A 514 16.45 10.82 7.55
N LEU A 515 17.37 10.63 8.50
CA LEU A 515 17.05 9.96 9.77
C LEU A 515 16.22 10.72 10.85
N ASN A 516 15.58 10.02 11.84
CA ASN A 516 14.38 10.32 12.69
C ASN A 516 14.45 9.87 14.19
N ASN A 517 14.42 10.75 15.20
CA ASN A 517 14.74 10.38 16.61
C ASN A 517 13.97 9.22 17.27
N GLY A 518 12.86 8.74 16.74
CA GLY A 518 11.90 7.85 17.39
C GLY A 518 11.29 8.36 18.66
N SER A 519 11.33 9.66 18.79
CA SER A 519 10.52 10.34 19.76
C SER A 519 9.18 10.69 19.16
N ALA A 520 8.24 10.93 20.06
CA ALA A 520 7.25 12.00 19.96
C ALA A 520 7.81 13.43 19.67
N ALA A 521 8.69 13.54 18.67
CA ALA A 521 9.20 14.68 17.93
C ALA A 521 9.97 14.21 16.68
N SER A 522 11.28 14.00 16.75
CA SER A 522 12.09 13.47 15.62
C SER A 522 12.28 14.37 14.39
N PHE A 523 13.40 15.11 14.20
CA PHE A 523 13.69 15.99 13.01
C PHE A 523 13.45 17.54 12.93
N HIS A 524 13.23 18.38 13.96
CA HIS A 524 12.62 19.76 13.78
C HIS A 524 13.41 20.84 12.95
N GLY A 525 14.43 20.44 12.20
CA GLY A 525 15.66 20.16 12.92
C GLY A 525 16.65 19.23 12.21
N VAL A 526 16.23 18.20 11.46
CA VAL A 526 17.20 17.33 10.77
C VAL A 526 17.31 17.69 9.30
N THR A 527 18.59 17.81 8.91
CA THR A 527 19.14 18.28 7.63
C THR A 527 20.17 17.29 7.11
N GLY A 528 20.76 17.53 5.91
CA GLY A 528 21.60 16.53 5.26
C GLY A 528 22.92 16.79 4.50
N LYS A 529 23.34 15.69 3.84
CA LYS A 529 24.69 15.34 3.35
C LYS A 529 24.87 15.35 1.81
N ASP A 530 24.35 14.34 1.07
CA ASP A 530 24.22 14.14 -0.40
C ASP A 530 24.30 12.64 -0.67
N ILE A 531 23.36 12.09 -1.43
CA ILE A 531 23.52 10.73 -1.92
C ILE A 531 24.52 10.71 -3.05
N ILE A 532 24.80 11.85 -3.72
CA ILE A 532 25.04 11.77 -5.16
C ILE A 532 25.65 12.95 -5.89
N SER A 533 25.91 12.73 -7.19
CA SER A 533 26.53 13.72 -8.07
C SER A 533 26.05 13.81 -9.53
N ALA A 534 24.99 13.11 -9.99
CA ALA A 534 24.63 13.15 -11.41
C ALA A 534 23.11 13.13 -11.78
N ALA A 535 22.72 14.08 -12.66
CA ALA A 535 21.48 14.89 -12.84
C ALA A 535 20.17 14.29 -13.39
N TYR A 536 20.08 13.00 -13.58
CA TYR A 536 19.12 12.44 -14.52
C TYR A 536 17.65 12.11 -13.89
N ARG A 537 16.46 11.70 -14.49
CA ARG A 537 15.07 11.34 -13.87
C ARG A 537 14.48 9.91 -13.44
N THR A 538 13.49 9.64 -12.57
CA THR A 538 13.04 8.19 -12.25
C THR A 538 11.52 7.92 -12.24
N CYS A 539 10.96 6.96 -11.45
CA CYS A 539 9.56 7.02 -10.96
C CYS A 539 9.11 6.29 -9.62
N SER A 540 9.75 5.25 -9.07
CA SER A 540 9.45 4.44 -7.83
C SER A 540 10.67 3.60 -7.36
N ILE A 541 10.72 2.89 -6.18
CA ILE A 541 11.85 2.07 -5.55
C ILE A 541 11.35 1.40 -4.11
N ALA A 542 11.92 0.32 -3.42
CA ALA A 542 11.63 -0.45 -2.08
C ALA A 542 12.47 -1.78 -1.62
N LEU A 543 12.13 -2.79 -0.69
CA LEU A 543 13.04 -3.52 0.38
C LEU A 543 13.00 -4.96 1.14
N GLY A 544 14.17 -5.70 1.25
CA GLY A 544 14.54 -7.03 1.90
C GLY A 544 16.05 -7.52 1.64
N ASP A 545 16.50 -8.84 1.63
CA ASP A 545 17.89 -9.54 1.71
C ASP A 545 19.03 -9.64 0.54
N MET A 546 20.18 -10.44 0.49
CA MET A 546 21.17 -10.67 -0.73
C MET A 546 22.35 -11.72 -0.79
N ASP A 547 23.59 -11.37 -0.38
CA ASP A 547 24.86 -12.04 -0.66
C ASP A 547 25.68 -12.48 0.60
N GLY A 548 25.16 -12.35 1.84
CA GLY A 548 25.81 -12.78 3.10
C GLY A 548 25.43 -12.24 4.53
N ASP A 549 25.11 -10.95 4.75
CA ASP A 549 25.25 -10.23 6.04
C ASP A 549 23.99 -9.93 6.92
N GLY A 550 22.83 -9.53 6.40
CA GLY A 550 21.54 -9.46 7.13
C GLY A 550 20.79 -8.11 7.16
N ASP A 551 21.12 -7.22 6.22
CA ASP A 551 21.02 -5.76 6.30
C ASP A 551 20.58 -4.98 4.95
N LEU A 552 19.28 -4.60 4.71
CA LEU A 552 18.58 -4.32 3.38
C LEU A 552 19.36 -3.44 2.31
N ASP A 553 19.45 -3.66 0.97
CA ASP A 553 20.19 -2.79 -0.06
C ASP A 553 19.75 -1.32 -0.30
N ILE A 554 20.42 -0.54 -1.20
CA ILE A 554 19.80 0.34 -2.22
C ILE A 554 19.73 -0.31 -3.61
N VAL A 555 18.57 -0.20 -4.25
CA VAL A 555 18.45 -0.27 -5.71
C VAL A 555 18.15 1.11 -6.26
N ALA A 556 18.43 1.33 -7.55
CA ALA A 556 18.34 2.65 -8.10
C ALA A 556 17.67 2.86 -9.44
N GLY A 557 16.87 3.92 -9.48
CA GLY A 557 15.78 3.92 -10.42
C GLY A 557 15.94 4.66 -11.76
N ASN A 558 17.11 5.06 -12.28
CA ASN A 558 17.14 6.05 -13.38
C ASN A 558 16.30 5.71 -14.62
N ASP A 559 15.51 6.64 -15.20
CA ASP A 559 14.96 6.56 -16.58
C ASP A 559 16.13 6.72 -17.62
N SER A 560 16.08 7.28 -18.85
CA SER A 560 16.93 7.05 -20.08
C SER A 560 18.46 7.20 -20.12
N ALA A 561 19.05 6.95 -18.96
CA ALA A 561 20.27 6.27 -18.61
C ALA A 561 20.12 5.84 -17.11
N PRO A 562 20.77 4.76 -16.57
CA PRO A 562 20.44 3.47 -15.83
C PRO A 562 19.44 3.08 -14.64
N ASN A 563 18.83 1.87 -14.58
CA ASN A 563 18.66 1.14 -13.29
C ASN A 563 20.01 0.94 -12.65
N ARG A 564 20.04 0.73 -11.34
CA ARG A 564 21.15 0.06 -10.65
C ARG A 564 20.82 -0.30 -9.20
N LEU A 565 21.80 -0.27 -8.32
CA LEU A 565 22.03 -1.11 -7.15
C LEU A 565 23.23 -0.52 -6.36
N TYR A 566 23.29 -0.61 -5.03
CA TYR A 566 23.99 0.38 -4.22
C TYR A 566 24.09 0.06 -2.69
N MET A 567 25.29 -0.19 -2.17
CA MET A 567 25.49 -0.87 -0.88
C MET A 567 26.43 -0.12 0.11
N ASN A 568 26.61 -0.62 1.34
CA ASN A 568 26.85 0.10 2.61
C ASN A 568 28.34 0.03 2.98
N ASN A 569 28.69 -0.13 4.26
CA ASN A 569 30.02 -0.27 4.77
C ASN A 569 30.25 -0.84 6.22
N GLY A 570 29.23 -1.03 7.07
CA GLY A 570 29.33 -1.65 8.40
C GLY A 570 29.59 -0.68 9.57
N SER A 571 29.02 0.53 9.50
CA SER A 571 28.78 1.40 10.65
C SER A 571 27.64 2.38 10.39
N ALA A 572 27.00 2.85 11.46
CA ALA A 572 26.73 4.25 11.84
C ALA A 572 26.79 5.34 10.76
N ASP A 573 27.90 5.49 10.02
CA ASP A 573 27.94 6.26 8.76
C ASP A 573 28.02 5.13 7.69
N PRO A 574 26.91 4.78 6.96
CA PRO A 574 26.76 3.66 6.00
C PRO A 574 27.38 3.62 4.56
N PHE A 575 26.99 4.42 3.54
CA PHE A 575 27.40 4.17 2.15
C PHE A 575 28.30 5.17 1.34
N ASN A 576 28.85 6.28 1.88
CA ASN A 576 29.82 7.27 1.32
C ASN A 576 31.16 6.79 0.70
N GLY A 577 31.47 5.51 0.63
CA GLY A 577 32.66 5.02 -0.10
C GLY A 577 32.46 4.79 -1.61
N VAL A 578 31.33 4.18 -1.96
CA VAL A 578 31.13 3.22 -3.06
C VAL A 578 30.88 3.84 -4.49
N THR A 579 31.63 3.56 -5.62
CA THR A 579 31.71 4.38 -6.94
C THR A 579 32.28 3.69 -8.26
N GLY A 580 31.94 3.71 -9.61
CA GLY A 580 30.92 4.11 -10.71
C GLY A 580 29.62 3.35 -11.45
N LYS A 581 29.02 2.06 -11.46
CA LYS A 581 29.02 0.58 -12.01
C LYS A 581 27.67 0.43 -12.77
N ASP A 582 27.33 -0.75 -13.31
CA ASP A 582 26.28 -0.96 -14.28
C ASP A 582 25.51 -2.22 -13.97
N ILE A 583 24.23 -2.10 -14.18
CA ILE A 583 23.34 -3.20 -14.43
C ILE A 583 23.38 -3.44 -16.02
N SER A 584 22.62 -4.29 -16.72
CA SER A 584 22.61 -4.60 -18.23
C SER A 584 22.72 -3.49 -19.33
N SER A 585 22.33 -3.73 -20.61
CA SER A 585 22.62 -2.90 -21.79
C SER A 585 21.59 -1.86 -22.30
N ASP A 586 20.32 -1.91 -21.89
CA ASP A 586 19.18 -1.43 -22.73
C ASP A 586 18.53 -0.09 -22.18
N LYS A 587 17.75 0.78 -22.87
CA LYS A 587 17.87 2.31 -22.69
C LYS A 587 16.72 3.37 -22.54
N ASP A 588 15.55 3.07 -22.08
CA ASP A 588 14.38 3.27 -22.90
C ASP A 588 13.19 3.70 -21.93
N ASN A 589 12.39 4.76 -22.17
CA ASN A 589 11.60 5.62 -21.20
C ASN A 589 10.65 5.15 -19.97
N THR A 590 11.05 4.28 -19.04
CA THR A 590 10.44 3.53 -17.85
C THR A 590 9.42 4.10 -16.76
N ARG A 591 8.58 3.40 -15.84
CA ARG A 591 7.70 3.79 -14.53
C ARG A 591 7.47 3.13 -13.02
N SER A 592 7.45 1.85 -12.48
CA SER A 592 7.76 1.37 -11.03
C SER A 592 7.67 -0.18 -10.59
N VAL A 593 8.29 -0.72 -9.46
CA VAL A 593 8.37 -2.14 -8.92
C VAL A 593 7.97 -2.59 -7.43
N ALA A 594 8.18 -3.91 -6.97
CA ALA A 594 8.35 -4.65 -5.62
C ALA A 594 9.30 -5.94 -5.50
N ILE A 595 9.26 -6.80 -4.43
CA ILE A 595 10.32 -7.75 -3.84
C ILE A 595 9.97 -9.13 -3.18
N GLY A 596 10.90 -10.13 -3.07
CA GLY A 596 10.70 -11.55 -2.70
C GLY A 596 11.45 -12.65 -3.57
N ASP A 597 11.70 -13.89 -3.07
CA ASP A 597 12.59 -15.09 -3.38
C ASP A 597 12.55 -15.86 -4.75
N VAL A 598 11.75 -15.51 -5.73
CA VAL A 598 11.27 -16.25 -6.95
C VAL A 598 11.42 -17.80 -7.33
N ASP A 599 11.86 -18.82 -6.53
CA ASP A 599 12.03 -20.27 -6.97
C ASP A 599 12.02 -21.62 -6.13
N GLY A 600 11.71 -21.70 -4.84
CA GLY A 600 11.85 -22.90 -3.98
C GLY A 600 13.19 -23.40 -3.33
N ASP A 601 14.20 -22.60 -2.93
CA ASP A 601 15.17 -22.99 -1.84
C ASP A 601 15.74 -21.82 -0.93
N GLY A 602 15.62 -20.50 -1.21
CA GLY A 602 15.83 -19.37 -0.22
C GLY A 602 16.58 -18.07 -0.62
N ASP A 603 16.26 -17.49 -1.78
CA ASP A 603 16.96 -16.60 -2.70
C ASP A 603 16.09 -15.38 -3.20
N LEU A 604 15.56 -14.49 -2.32
CA LEU A 604 14.85 -13.15 -2.37
C LEU A 604 14.46 -12.33 -3.74
N ASP A 605 14.73 -12.76 -5.02
CA ASP A 605 14.26 -12.43 -6.45
C ASP A 605 14.54 -11.17 -7.43
N LEU A 606 13.70 -10.77 -8.46
CA LEU A 606 13.56 -9.37 -9.11
C LEU A 606 12.55 -9.05 -10.31
N VAL A 607 11.82 -7.87 -10.50
CA VAL A 607 10.96 -7.32 -11.63
C VAL A 607 11.22 -5.94 -12.27
N VAL A 608 10.62 -5.69 -13.45
CA VAL A 608 11.13 -4.70 -14.41
C VAL A 608 10.22 -4.14 -15.51
N GLY A 609 10.18 -2.83 -15.69
CA GLY A 609 9.20 -2.13 -16.53
C GLY A 609 9.86 -0.97 -17.22
N ASN A 610 9.09 -0.14 -17.85
CA ASN A 610 9.17 0.45 -19.17
C ASN A 610 8.21 1.70 -19.17
N TYR A 611 8.25 2.72 -20.04
CA TYR A 611 7.15 3.19 -20.88
C TYR A 611 7.32 2.42 -22.19
N LEU A 612 7.42 2.96 -23.42
CA LEU A 612 7.32 2.19 -24.68
C LEU A 612 8.19 0.87 -24.95
N GLY A 613 8.65 0.04 -23.98
CA GLY A 613 9.32 -1.29 -24.04
C GLY A 613 8.59 -2.43 -23.29
N ARG A 614 9.03 -3.70 -23.36
CA ARG A 614 8.24 -4.88 -22.87
C ARG A 614 8.85 -5.33 -21.55
N ILE A 615 8.08 -5.88 -20.60
CA ILE A 615 8.45 -6.12 -19.17
C ILE A 615 9.65 -7.06 -18.93
N SER A 616 10.29 -7.00 -17.75
CA SER A 616 11.21 -7.99 -17.22
C SER A 616 11.07 -8.50 -15.74
N LEU A 617 11.66 -9.65 -15.34
CA LEU A 617 11.88 -10.30 -14.00
C LEU A 617 13.34 -10.70 -13.98
N HIS A 618 14.24 -10.28 -13.08
CA HIS A 618 15.66 -10.68 -13.06
C HIS A 618 16.08 -11.51 -11.84
N LEU A 619 17.15 -12.33 -11.92
CA LEU A 619 17.68 -13.19 -10.83
C LEU A 619 19.18 -13.16 -10.55
N ASN A 620 19.54 -13.69 -9.38
CA ASN A 620 20.81 -13.54 -8.71
C ASN A 620 21.61 -14.84 -8.35
N ASN A 621 22.95 -14.82 -8.36
CA ASN A 621 23.79 -15.98 -8.64
C ASN A 621 24.51 -16.74 -7.50
N GLY A 622 24.21 -16.45 -6.25
CA GLY A 622 24.50 -17.27 -5.05
C GLY A 622 25.83 -16.92 -4.42
N THR A 623 26.22 -15.65 -4.51
CA THR A 623 27.55 -15.23 -4.07
C THR A 623 27.59 -13.77 -3.70
N ALA A 624 28.48 -13.44 -2.75
CA ALA A 624 29.16 -12.15 -2.51
C ALA A 624 29.81 -11.44 -3.73
N ASP A 625 29.06 -11.31 -4.81
CA ASP A 625 29.16 -10.70 -6.13
C ASP A 625 27.88 -11.28 -6.83
N PRO A 626 26.64 -10.87 -6.51
CA PRO A 626 25.34 -11.50 -6.86
C PRO A 626 24.90 -11.76 -8.34
N PHE A 627 24.33 -10.82 -9.14
CA PHE A 627 23.61 -11.11 -10.42
C PHE A 627 24.27 -10.94 -11.82
N ASN A 628 25.42 -10.29 -12.02
CA ASN A 628 26.04 -10.17 -13.37
C ASN A 628 26.32 -11.50 -14.08
N GLU A 629 26.66 -11.42 -15.37
CA GLU A 629 26.78 -12.54 -16.32
C GLU A 629 25.46 -13.27 -16.65
N VAL A 630 24.43 -13.19 -15.79
CA VAL A 630 23.07 -13.66 -16.06
C VAL A 630 22.41 -13.00 -17.32
N ILE A 631 21.41 -13.67 -17.91
CA ILE A 631 20.50 -13.23 -19.00
C ILE A 631 19.35 -14.26 -19.05
N GLY A 632 18.24 -14.02 -19.77
CA GLY A 632 17.77 -15.09 -20.69
C GLY A 632 16.30 -15.19 -21.07
N LYS A 633 15.39 -14.50 -20.38
CA LYS A 633 13.93 -14.66 -20.52
C LYS A 633 13.27 -13.47 -21.22
N ASN A 634 11.95 -13.55 -21.36
CA ASN A 634 11.02 -12.50 -21.76
C ASN A 634 9.64 -12.91 -21.27
N MET A 635 8.84 -12.09 -20.59
CA MET A 635 7.40 -12.43 -20.43
C MET A 635 6.75 -12.58 -21.77
N THR A 636 7.18 -11.77 -22.74
CA THR A 636 6.16 -11.07 -23.47
C THR A 636 6.10 -11.22 -24.98
N ALA A 637 4.90 -10.99 -25.51
CA ALA A 637 4.50 -11.13 -26.88
C ALA A 637 4.06 -9.81 -27.53
N ASP A 638 3.35 -8.92 -26.83
CA ASP A 638 2.62 -7.77 -27.40
C ASP A 638 3.30 -6.40 -27.17
N PHE A 639 2.59 -5.27 -27.42
CA PHE A 639 3.09 -3.90 -27.14
C PHE A 639 2.29 -2.90 -26.24
N PRO A 640 1.93 -3.33 -25.03
CA PRO A 640 1.03 -2.63 -24.10
C PRO A 640 1.73 -1.63 -23.02
N HIS A 641 1.14 -0.70 -22.18
CA HIS A 641 1.77 0.45 -21.38
C HIS A 641 2.20 0.56 -19.83
N THR A 642 1.63 0.14 -18.70
CA THR A 642 2.24 -0.03 -17.25
C THR A 642 2.52 1.19 -16.21
N TYR A 643 2.82 1.08 -14.85
CA TYR A 643 3.37 2.10 -13.80
C TYR A 643 3.69 1.89 -12.24
N SER A 644 3.30 0.94 -11.31
CA SER A 644 3.86 0.68 -9.87
C SER A 644 3.35 -0.49 -8.86
N VAL A 645 3.99 -0.96 -7.68
CA VAL A 645 3.70 -2.23 -6.78
C VAL A 645 4.17 -2.57 -5.23
N ALA A 646 3.65 -3.62 -4.44
CA ALA A 646 4.15 -4.60 -3.30
C ALA A 646 3.30 -5.92 -2.91
N LEU A 647 3.60 -6.96 -2.01
CA LEU A 647 2.87 -8.34 -1.86
C LEU A 647 2.58 -9.12 -0.43
N GLY A 648 2.09 -10.45 -0.34
CA GLY A 648 1.46 -11.38 0.77
C GLY A 648 0.95 -12.87 0.31
N ASP A 649 0.00 -13.77 0.91
CA ASP A 649 -0.38 -15.36 1.05
C ASP A 649 -1.02 -16.71 0.12
N MET A 650 -1.83 -17.16 -1.01
CA MET A 650 -2.83 -16.91 -2.28
C MET A 650 -3.76 -18.10 -2.60
N ASP A 651 -3.29 -19.34 -2.70
CA ASP A 651 -4.12 -20.40 -3.29
C ASP A 651 -4.20 -21.78 -2.63
N GLY A 652 -3.49 -22.06 -1.53
CA GLY A 652 -3.84 -23.20 -0.66
C GLY A 652 -2.72 -24.07 -0.06
N ASP A 653 -1.44 -23.67 -0.12
CA ASP A 653 -0.37 -24.17 0.78
C ASP A 653 0.73 -23.08 1.08
N GLY A 654 0.90 -21.98 0.30
CA GLY A 654 1.42 -20.66 0.78
C GLY A 654 2.66 -19.99 0.11
N ASP A 655 2.48 -19.30 -1.04
CA ASP A 655 3.53 -19.05 -2.05
C ASP A 655 3.14 -17.93 -3.13
N LEU A 656 3.66 -16.65 -3.13
CA LEU A 656 3.22 -15.30 -3.67
C LEU A 656 3.22 -14.86 -5.14
N ASP A 657 2.44 -13.87 -5.58
CA ASP A 657 1.85 -13.96 -6.94
C ASP A 657 2.27 -12.93 -8.02
N VAL A 658 1.44 -12.58 -9.05
CA VAL A 658 1.74 -11.49 -10.04
C VAL A 658 0.66 -10.52 -10.46
N VAL A 659 0.73 -9.43 -9.75
CA VAL A 659 0.09 -8.18 -9.99
C VAL A 659 0.58 -7.25 -11.12
N ALA A 660 -0.32 -6.45 -11.71
CA ALA A 660 0.02 -5.90 -13.02
C ALA A 660 -0.73 -4.61 -13.51
N GLY A 661 0.01 -3.53 -13.85
CA GLY A 661 -0.46 -2.13 -13.76
C GLY A 661 -0.25 -1.06 -14.86
N ASN A 662 -1.14 -0.60 -15.81
CA ASN A 662 -1.03 0.06 -17.16
C ASN A 662 -1.26 1.56 -17.81
N SER A 663 -2.41 2.10 -18.39
CA SER A 663 -2.76 3.41 -19.10
C SER A 663 -4.00 3.55 -20.17
N CYS A 664 -5.27 3.12 -19.95
CA CYS A 664 -6.59 3.46 -20.66
C CYS A 664 -7.28 2.40 -21.66
N GLU A 665 -7.44 1.07 -21.32
CA GLU A 665 -8.45 0.00 -21.77
C GLU A 665 -8.42 -1.24 -20.74
N PRO A 666 -9.04 -2.51 -20.81
CA PRO A 666 -9.23 -3.82 -19.92
C PRO A 666 -8.36 -4.85 -18.94
N HIS A 667 -8.43 -5.04 -17.56
CA HIS A 667 -7.30 -5.21 -16.45
C HIS A 667 -6.78 -6.58 -16.02
N ARG A 668 -5.69 -6.84 -15.21
CA ARG A 668 -5.02 -8.21 -15.24
C ARG A 668 -4.09 -8.76 -14.03
N LEU A 669 -4.09 -10.10 -13.63
CA LEU A 669 -3.16 -10.96 -12.72
C LEU A 669 -2.61 -12.27 -13.37
N TYR A 670 -1.66 -12.97 -12.73
CA TYR A 670 -0.70 -13.96 -13.27
C TYR A 670 0.06 -14.86 -12.25
N LEU A 671 0.45 -16.14 -12.54
CA LEU A 671 0.73 -17.16 -11.47
C LEU A 671 1.76 -18.33 -11.76
N ASN A 672 2.42 -18.92 -10.72
CA ASN A 672 3.66 -19.78 -10.70
C ASN A 672 3.37 -21.25 -11.03
N ASN A 673 4.28 -21.97 -11.67
CA ASN A 673 4.08 -23.24 -12.32
C ASN A 673 4.57 -24.47 -11.53
N GLY A 674 5.00 -24.31 -10.28
CA GLY A 674 5.39 -25.43 -9.41
C GLY A 674 6.88 -25.76 -9.46
N THR A 675 7.70 -24.96 -10.18
CA THR A 675 8.93 -25.50 -10.79
C THR A 675 10.00 -24.55 -11.31
N THR A 676 11.22 -24.64 -10.77
CA THR A 676 12.60 -24.61 -11.39
C THR A 676 12.83 -24.54 -12.95
N ASP A 677 12.02 -23.81 -13.72
CA ASP A 677 12.02 -23.31 -15.11
C ASP A 677 10.80 -22.34 -15.23
N PRO A 678 10.53 -21.44 -14.25
CA PRO A 678 9.19 -21.06 -13.89
C PRO A 678 8.79 -19.74 -14.58
N PHE A 679 7.51 -19.59 -14.81
CA PHE A 679 6.66 -18.66 -15.60
C PHE A 679 6.95 -18.91 -17.04
N ASN A 680 6.98 -20.20 -17.35
CA ASN A 680 7.03 -20.77 -18.68
C ASN A 680 5.72 -21.52 -19.00
N GLY A 681 4.85 -20.93 -19.84
CA GLY A 681 3.65 -21.57 -20.41
C GLY A 681 2.22 -21.06 -20.07
N VAL A 682 1.89 -20.75 -18.80
CA VAL A 682 0.61 -20.18 -18.30
C VAL A 682 0.16 -18.99 -19.13
N THR A 683 -1.11 -18.66 -18.97
CA THR A 683 -1.57 -17.32 -19.31
C THR A 683 -2.54 -16.83 -18.22
N GLY A 684 -2.26 -15.66 -17.64
CA GLY A 684 -2.96 -15.01 -16.52
C GLY A 684 -4.49 -14.78 -16.70
N LYS A 685 -5.12 -13.78 -16.10
CA LYS A 685 -6.52 -13.40 -16.39
C LYS A 685 -6.80 -11.90 -16.59
N ASP A 686 -7.98 -11.47 -17.13
CA ASP A 686 -8.41 -10.04 -17.14
C ASP A 686 -9.51 -9.67 -16.13
N ILE A 687 -9.51 -8.51 -15.49
CA ILE A 687 -10.23 -8.35 -14.25
C ILE A 687 -11.57 -7.58 -14.26
N THR A 688 -12.15 -7.21 -15.43
CA THR A 688 -13.45 -6.49 -15.73
C THR A 688 -13.30 -5.41 -16.87
N SER A 689 -14.34 -4.63 -17.32
CA SER A 689 -14.26 -3.71 -18.54
C SER A 689 -15.28 -2.52 -18.89
N ASP A 690 -14.86 -1.23 -18.75
CA ASP A 690 -14.98 0.04 -19.62
C ASP A 690 -13.61 0.88 -19.95
N GLU A 691 -13.01 1.90 -19.21
CA GLU A 691 -11.52 2.37 -19.16
C GLU A 691 -10.46 2.72 -17.84
N TYR A 692 -10.58 3.15 -16.46
CA TYR A 692 -10.13 4.25 -15.33
C TYR A 692 -8.64 4.69 -14.91
N CYS A 693 -8.07 5.92 -15.04
CA CYS A 693 -6.61 6.39 -15.29
C CYS A 693 -5.36 6.48 -14.20
N THR A 694 -4.21 5.69 -14.16
CA THR A 694 -3.24 5.27 -12.97
C THR A 694 -1.69 5.59 -12.64
N SER A 695 -1.04 5.26 -11.43
CA SER A 695 0.40 4.85 -11.09
C SER A 695 1.08 4.57 -9.63
N SER A 696 0.59 3.86 -8.59
CA SER A 696 1.33 3.12 -7.46
C SER A 696 0.38 2.30 -6.62
N ILE A 697 0.71 1.25 -5.90
CA ILE A 697 -0.17 0.28 -5.20
C ILE A 697 0.87 -0.64 -4.48
N ALA A 698 0.55 -1.25 -3.33
CA ALA A 698 1.40 -2.07 -2.43
C ALA A 698 0.48 -2.82 -1.42
N LEU A 699 0.94 -3.47 -0.31
CA LEU A 699 0.20 -4.59 0.33
C LEU A 699 0.31 -4.84 1.87
N GLY A 700 -0.39 -5.87 2.42
CA GLY A 700 -1.06 -6.03 3.74
C GLY A 700 -2.62 -6.35 3.67
N ASP A 701 -3.38 -6.38 4.78
CA ASP A 701 -4.57 -7.24 5.15
C ASP A 701 -5.98 -6.53 5.42
N MET A 702 -7.27 -7.06 5.34
CA MET A 702 -8.55 -6.24 5.04
C MET A 702 -9.98 -5.97 5.85
N ASP A 703 -10.66 -6.69 6.83
CA ASP A 703 -11.61 -6.19 7.96
C ASP A 703 -12.33 -7.02 9.13
N GLY A 704 -12.23 -8.34 9.35
CA GLY A 704 -12.83 -8.98 10.55
C GLY A 704 -12.71 -10.50 10.80
N ASP A 705 -12.22 -11.29 9.85
CA ASP A 705 -11.75 -12.68 9.98
C ASP A 705 -10.76 -13.13 8.83
N GLY A 706 -9.79 -12.32 8.34
CA GLY A 706 -8.44 -12.70 7.83
C GLY A 706 -7.47 -11.91 6.89
N ASP A 707 -7.86 -11.04 5.92
CA ASP A 707 -7.29 -11.21 4.58
C ASP A 707 -6.97 -9.96 3.65
N MET A 708 -5.84 -9.88 2.86
CA MET A 708 -5.07 -8.81 2.07
C MET A 708 -5.32 -8.41 0.54
N ASP A 709 -6.10 -7.35 0.25
CA ASP A 709 -6.85 -7.09 -0.99
C ASP A 709 -6.72 -5.73 -1.69
N VAL A 710 -7.42 -5.58 -2.80
CA VAL A 710 -7.21 -4.47 -3.70
C VAL A 710 -7.59 -3.13 -3.16
N VAL A 711 -6.69 -2.17 -3.30
CA VAL A 711 -7.16 -0.82 -3.60
C VAL A 711 -6.63 -0.41 -4.95
N ALA A 712 -6.97 0.78 -5.38
CA ALA A 712 -6.34 1.41 -6.50
C ALA A 712 -6.71 2.88 -6.60
N GLY A 713 -5.81 3.78 -6.19
CA GLY A 713 -5.88 5.26 -6.20
C GLY A 713 -6.24 5.84 -7.54
N ASN A 714 -6.45 7.13 -7.80
CA ASN A 714 -7.18 7.56 -8.99
C ASN A 714 -6.57 8.70 -9.84
N TYR A 715 -6.82 8.85 -11.15
CA TYR A 715 -6.81 10.09 -11.96
C TYR A 715 -8.19 10.78 -11.83
N GLY A 716 -8.93 10.45 -10.79
CA GLY A 716 -10.29 10.89 -10.54
C GLY A 716 -10.59 10.69 -9.08
N MET A 717 -11.86 10.50 -8.79
CA MET A 717 -12.42 9.71 -7.66
C MET A 717 -11.68 8.41 -7.47
N ASN A 718 -11.50 7.87 -6.28
CA ASN A 718 -10.64 6.72 -5.94
C ASN A 718 -11.47 5.38 -5.83
N ARG A 719 -10.89 4.15 -5.92
CA ARG A 719 -11.44 2.77 -5.84
C ARG A 719 -10.75 1.66 -4.98
N LEU A 720 -11.53 0.67 -4.50
CA LEU A 720 -11.19 -0.60 -3.78
C LEU A 720 -11.76 -1.85 -4.44
N TYR A 721 -11.12 -3.02 -4.37
CA TYR A 721 -11.61 -4.29 -4.94
C TYR A 721 -11.36 -5.50 -4.02
N MET A 722 -12.19 -6.55 -4.15
CA MET A 722 -12.35 -7.70 -3.21
C MET A 722 -12.21 -9.19 -3.65
N ASN A 723 -11.71 -10.08 -2.79
CA ASN A 723 -11.72 -11.55 -2.81
C ASN A 723 -13.04 -12.34 -2.55
N ASN A 724 -13.25 -13.59 -3.02
CA ASN A 724 -14.41 -14.47 -2.77
C ASN A 724 -14.24 -15.99 -2.35
N GLY A 725 -13.13 -16.47 -1.72
CA GLY A 725 -13.05 -17.73 -0.90
C GLY A 725 -12.41 -19.08 -1.38
N THR A 726 -11.52 -19.16 -2.41
CA THR A 726 -11.33 -20.39 -3.27
C THR A 726 -10.15 -20.36 -4.33
N THR A 727 -10.25 -21.09 -5.48
CA THR A 727 -9.27 -21.24 -6.59
C THR A 727 -9.64 -20.66 -8.03
N ASP A 728 -10.27 -19.49 -8.17
CA ASP A 728 -10.27 -18.48 -9.27
C ASP A 728 -10.53 -17.02 -8.74
N PRO A 729 -9.84 -16.62 -7.69
CA PRO A 729 -10.00 -14.93 -6.73
C PRO A 729 -11.39 -14.38 -6.55
N PHE A 730 -11.81 -13.82 -7.63
CA PHE A 730 -12.65 -12.70 -7.49
C PHE A 730 -13.37 -12.59 -8.84
N MET A 731 -13.82 -13.74 -9.33
CA MET A 731 -14.77 -13.93 -10.42
C MET A 731 -16.18 -13.46 -9.98
N GLY A 732 -16.34 -12.19 -9.53
CA GLY A 732 -17.43 -11.63 -8.69
C GLY A 732 -18.30 -10.40 -9.16
N VAL A 733 -17.87 -9.11 -9.09
CA VAL A 733 -18.74 -7.87 -9.07
C VAL A 733 -18.40 -6.60 -9.99
N THR A 734 -18.72 -5.32 -9.63
CA THR A 734 -19.03 -4.10 -10.53
C THR A 734 -18.65 -2.54 -10.29
N GLY A 735 -18.02 -1.99 -9.21
CA GLY A 735 -17.44 -0.59 -8.94
C GLY A 735 -17.68 0.23 -7.58
N ILE A 736 -16.73 0.81 -6.80
CA ILE A 736 -17.04 1.67 -5.58
C ILE A 736 -16.04 2.82 -5.40
N ASP A 737 -16.48 4.03 -4.98
CA ASP A 737 -15.61 5.12 -4.48
C ASP A 737 -15.79 5.41 -2.97
N ILE A 738 -14.98 6.32 -2.41
CA ILE A 738 -15.09 6.86 -1.04
C ILE A 738 -15.24 8.38 -0.99
N SER A 739 -14.14 9.09 -1.25
CA SER A 739 -14.00 10.51 -1.01
C SER A 739 -14.56 11.31 -2.16
N THR A 740 -14.67 12.63 -2.01
CA THR A 740 -15.58 13.49 -2.77
C THR A 740 -14.87 14.65 -3.51
N ASP A 741 -13.54 14.74 -3.40
CA ASP A 741 -12.67 15.91 -3.66
C ASP A 741 -12.40 16.32 -5.16
N SER A 742 -11.25 16.94 -5.56
CA SER A 742 -11.07 17.47 -6.96
C SER A 742 -9.64 17.80 -7.49
N HIS A 743 -8.71 16.84 -7.54
CA HIS A 743 -7.28 16.93 -7.24
C HIS A 743 -6.29 15.86 -7.89
N ASN A 744 -5.35 16.10 -8.91
CA ASN A 744 -4.28 15.32 -9.75
C ASN A 744 -3.07 14.28 -9.33
N THR A 745 -3.25 13.02 -8.89
CA THR A 745 -2.25 11.93 -8.53
C THR A 745 -1.11 11.45 -9.44
N ARG A 746 -0.20 10.59 -8.90
CA ARG A 746 0.69 9.50 -9.43
C ARG A 746 1.35 8.45 -8.39
N SER A 747 1.04 8.22 -7.06
CA SER A 747 1.58 7.05 -6.22
C SER A 747 1.07 6.92 -4.70
N ILE A 748 1.27 5.80 -3.90
CA ILE A 748 0.69 5.28 -2.57
C ILE A 748 1.36 3.97 -1.94
N ALA A 749 1.18 3.68 -0.59
CA ALA A 749 1.48 2.60 0.42
C ALA A 749 1.19 2.93 2.00
N LEU A 750 1.52 2.18 3.15
CA LEU A 750 0.90 2.25 4.61
C LEU A 750 1.59 2.44 6.11
N GLY A 751 1.38 1.81 7.37
CA GLY A 751 2.28 1.81 8.68
C GLY A 751 2.05 1.46 10.29
N ASP A 752 2.37 2.26 11.44
CA ASP A 752 1.77 2.73 12.89
C ASP A 752 1.49 4.24 13.24
N LEU A 753 0.28 4.83 13.06
CA LEU A 753 0.12 6.28 13.25
C LEU A 753 -0.27 6.69 14.71
N ASP A 754 -1.16 6.09 15.51
CA ASP A 754 -1.34 6.38 16.99
C ASP A 754 -2.00 5.19 17.73
N GLU A 755 -1.72 3.99 17.21
CA GLU A 755 -1.49 2.83 18.05
C GLU A 755 -2.77 2.04 18.45
N ASP A 756 -3.69 1.83 17.50
CA ASP A 756 -5.05 1.29 17.64
C ASP A 756 -5.24 -0.24 17.76
N GLY A 757 -4.41 -1.00 17.06
CA GLY A 757 -4.70 -2.26 16.37
C GLY A 757 -4.67 -2.10 14.83
N ASP A 758 -4.76 -0.86 14.37
CA ASP A 758 -5.21 -0.46 13.05
C ASP A 758 -4.15 0.34 12.27
N LEU A 759 -4.13 0.34 10.91
CA LEU A 759 -3.36 1.17 9.97
C LEU A 759 -4.14 2.37 9.42
N ASP A 760 -3.56 3.16 8.51
CA ASP A 760 -4.22 4.29 7.86
C ASP A 760 -3.98 4.55 6.36
N LEU A 761 -3.93 5.82 5.92
CA LEU A 761 -3.40 6.32 4.67
C LEU A 761 -2.80 7.65 4.83
N VAL A 762 -2.01 8.13 3.87
CA VAL A 762 -1.60 9.53 3.83
C VAL A 762 -1.09 9.92 2.42
N VAL A 763 -1.75 10.69 1.53
CA VAL A 763 -1.48 10.92 0.06
C VAL A 763 -0.69 12.12 -0.54
N GLY A 764 0.16 11.85 -1.56
CA GLY A 764 1.06 12.70 -2.38
C GLY A 764 0.74 14.01 -3.24
N ASN A 765 -0.13 14.95 -2.90
CA ASN A 765 -0.72 16.04 -3.75
C ASN A 765 0.03 17.10 -4.67
N TRP A 766 -0.09 17.14 -6.02
CA TRP A 766 0.33 18.26 -6.96
C TRP A 766 -0.22 19.69 -6.85
N ASP A 767 0.62 20.73 -6.98
CA ASP A 767 0.40 22.19 -6.83
C ASP A 767 -0.13 22.55 -5.41
N HIS A 768 -0.42 21.55 -4.56
CA HIS A 768 -1.28 21.71 -3.39
C HIS A 768 -1.07 20.63 -2.31
N SER A 769 -1.54 20.91 -1.10
CA SER A 769 -1.53 20.07 0.10
C SER A 769 -1.88 18.56 -0.05
N ASN A 770 -1.11 17.61 0.55
CA ASN A 770 -1.18 16.09 0.61
C ASN A 770 -2.33 15.64 1.52
N ARG A 771 -2.73 14.38 1.61
CA ARG A 771 -3.65 13.95 2.69
C ARG A 771 -3.18 12.71 3.43
N THR A 772 -4.09 11.95 4.05
CA THR A 772 -3.95 11.61 5.49
C THR A 772 -4.82 10.37 5.97
N PHE A 773 -5.46 9.52 5.11
CA PHE A 773 -6.70 8.70 5.34
C PHE A 773 -7.02 7.46 6.23
N ARG A 774 -8.16 7.51 6.97
CA ARG A 774 -8.40 6.71 8.19
C ARG A 774 -9.86 6.17 8.48
N VAL A 775 -10.03 4.97 9.09
CA VAL A 775 -11.28 4.19 9.47
C VAL A 775 -12.18 4.98 10.42
N LYS A 776 -13.45 4.53 10.60
CA LYS A 776 -14.26 4.82 11.79
C LYS A 776 -15.19 3.68 12.28
N SER A 777 -14.72 2.69 13.05
CA SER A 777 -15.63 1.78 13.76
C SER A 777 -16.49 2.48 14.80
N LEU A 778 -17.69 1.95 14.97
CA LEU A 778 -18.55 2.37 16.07
C LEU A 778 -18.20 1.57 17.33
N GLN A 779 -17.19 2.02 18.08
CA GLN A 779 -16.82 1.52 19.43
C GLN A 779 -18.05 0.97 20.18
N ALA A 780 -18.06 -0.34 20.41
CA ALA A 780 -19.29 -1.09 20.65
C ALA A 780 -20.16 -0.62 21.84
N PHE A 781 -21.48 -0.53 21.62
CA PHE A 781 -22.46 0.20 22.45
C PHE A 781 -23.33 -0.62 23.44
#